data_AF-A0A1H6LIJ1-F1
#
_entry.id   AF-A0A1H6LIJ1-F1
#
_cell.length_a   1.000
_cell.length_b   1.000
_cell.length_c   1.000
_cell.angle_alpha   90.00
_cell.angle_beta   90.00
_cell.angle_gamma   90.00
#
_symmetry.space_group_name_H-M   'P 1'
#
loop_
_entity.id
_entity.type
_entity.pdbx_description
1 polymer ?
#
loop_
_entity_poly.entity_id
_entity_poly.type
_entity_poly.pdbx_seq_one_letter_code
_entity_poly.pdbx_strand_id
1 'polypeptide(L)'
;MLSKLPSRMTSFGIAAALMFTNADLSVWKTSAAAAEDMKISDFSLSDITMTDEYSVNAFAQEIKYLLSFDNDRLLAGFRENAGLNTKGAKRYGGWENTNIAGHAIGHYLTALAQAYQHPDITEEQRNTIKSKMTTLIDGMRECQKNSKGKSGFVWAAAHPSGTSVEVQFDNIEAGKSNIINEAWVPWYTMHKLIAGIVDIYNATGYATAKDLGSDLGDWVYNRCKTWNQQKHNTVLSIEYGGMNDCLYDLYLITGKHEHAVAAHYFDETNLHEAVLKGGANVLNNKHANTTIPKFLGALKRYIALDGKTVNGEKIDASRYLEYAEAFWEMVNTHHTYITGGNSEWEHFGMDDVLDKERTNCNCETCNSYNMLKLSRELFKITGDSKYMDFYENTYYNSILSSQNPETGMTTYFQPMATGYFKVYSSPFNHFWCCTGSGMESFTKLGDTIYMHSDDTLYVNMYQSSILSWADKNMKITQESTIPDGDTTKFTIEGSGAVDFRFRIPDWKAGNMTVKVDGEKCSYKTVNGYAQVTGEFKTGDVIELTIPEAVKAYPLPDKNTVYGFKYGPVVLSAELGKQDMTTSSTGMWVTIPKEAITPSENIRISDNNTTVNTFMADINDHLVKDANSLKFTLKGTDHDLTFTPHYKQYQQRYGIYWNFQSSSTAVDRPVRSKKVVTDTVQPGYGQYENDNLHNMHEVNTQGVTDDSTYRYAKSGGYFNYRMAIDKEADYNYLTVKFRKSDNNKTIRITIGDSILYSGTLKNTGTEDVYDVNIMLPPDIIEKYAEHITADGTEYDVVTIGFSSENNEESAKVCDFIYMTAVKPLYEYDSSIAYFVDCGDHNPYTVTGSDKLGYYNSVTEQLYGYDEVTGAEWGLIDDPTDQYNGSTNSSGLYTANTWCDERNTGDGRAKNSSFRYTKNQYENNIERHIDYGFTLPNGKYSVEMCFSDPWSCSTSPTVYANYGSNEQVVIAENCATNGSTVTKGEVTVKNGKLELNFRSADKAININYIIIREIEKDPLPTVTSTTTATTTVITTTTTVSALPSPTKHGDANCDGEVDMADIVLIMQILANPNKYGLNGTDKNAVTQQGIANADVDTSSKGLTNGDALQIQKYLLGLVETLG
;
A
#
# COMPACT_ATOMS: atom_id res chain seq x y z
N MET A 1 -12.94 -50.86 -45.27
CA MET A 1 -13.73 -50.49 -46.48
C MET A 1 -13.92 -48.98 -46.40
N LEU A 2 -13.49 -48.17 -47.39
CA LEU A 2 -14.20 -47.93 -48.66
C LEU A 2 -15.64 -47.44 -48.40
N SER A 3 -16.07 -46.23 -48.76
CA SER A 3 -15.58 -45.28 -49.80
C SER A 3 -16.03 -43.83 -49.49
N LYS A 4 -15.65 -42.73 -50.19
CA LYS A 4 -15.03 -42.57 -51.54
C LYS A 4 -14.37 -41.17 -51.72
N LEU A 5 -13.30 -41.09 -52.53
CA LEU A 5 -12.71 -39.87 -53.14
C LEU A 5 -13.51 -39.41 -54.39
N PRO A 6 -13.18 -38.29 -55.12
CA PRO A 6 -12.09 -37.28 -55.02
C PRO A 6 -12.63 -35.85 -54.67
N SER A 7 -12.01 -34.66 -54.83
CA SER A 7 -10.86 -34.07 -55.58
C SER A 7 -10.16 -32.98 -54.71
N ARG A 8 -9.05 -32.26 -54.99
CA ARG A 8 -8.28 -31.76 -56.19
C ARG A 8 -8.91 -30.56 -56.94
N MET A 9 -8.22 -29.44 -57.23
CA MET A 9 -6.81 -28.96 -57.01
C MET A 9 -6.74 -27.45 -57.46
N THR A 10 -5.82 -26.52 -57.09
CA THR A 10 -4.61 -26.44 -56.23
C THR A 10 -4.30 -24.95 -55.89
N SER A 11 -3.46 -24.68 -54.86
CA SER A 11 -2.53 -23.50 -54.68
C SER A 11 -3.07 -22.05 -54.71
N PHE A 12 -2.67 -21.10 -53.86
CA PHE A 12 -1.66 -20.99 -52.78
C PHE A 12 -2.34 -20.36 -51.51
N GLY A 13 -1.85 -20.44 -50.26
CA GLY A 13 -0.75 -21.22 -49.69
C GLY A 13 -0.31 -20.72 -48.29
N ILE A 14 -0.67 -21.45 -47.22
CA ILE A 14 -0.05 -21.48 -45.86
C ILE A 14 0.05 -20.12 -45.11
N ALA A 15 -0.71 -19.76 -44.06
CA ALA A 15 -1.72 -20.41 -43.20
C ALA A 15 -1.27 -21.48 -42.15
N ALA A 16 -1.70 -21.25 -40.89
CA ALA A 16 -1.64 -22.10 -39.68
C ALA A 16 -0.23 -22.44 -39.12
N ALA A 17 0.06 -22.43 -37.80
CA ALA A 17 -0.68 -22.62 -36.54
C ALA A 17 -0.81 -24.09 -36.05
N LEU A 18 -0.43 -24.29 -34.77
CA LEU A 18 -0.75 -25.40 -33.87
C LEU A 18 -0.66 -26.85 -34.40
N MET A 19 0.54 -27.45 -34.28
CA MET A 19 0.69 -28.83 -33.78
C MET A 19 2.03 -28.98 -33.04
N PHE A 20 2.03 -28.84 -31.71
CA PHE A 20 3.03 -29.51 -30.88
C PHE A 20 2.43 -30.84 -30.41
N THR A 21 3.06 -31.94 -30.81
CA THR A 21 2.61 -33.30 -30.51
C THR A 21 2.99 -33.69 -29.09
N ASN A 22 2.14 -34.49 -28.42
CA ASN A 22 2.48 -35.16 -27.17
C ASN A 22 3.78 -35.97 -27.33
N ALA A 23 4.87 -35.48 -26.73
CA ALA A 23 6.15 -36.14 -26.62
C ALA A 23 6.65 -35.93 -25.17
N ASP A 24 6.46 -36.95 -24.35
CA ASP A 24 7.03 -37.17 -23.01
C ASP A 24 7.31 -35.92 -22.16
N LEU A 25 6.28 -35.47 -21.44
CA LEU A 25 6.42 -34.73 -20.18
C LEU A 25 7.02 -35.66 -19.09
N SER A 26 8.28 -36.04 -19.26
CA SER A 26 9.00 -36.92 -18.35
C SER A 26 10.29 -36.27 -17.86
N VAL A 27 10.34 -36.03 -16.54
CA VAL A 27 11.55 -35.74 -15.74
C VAL A 27 12.31 -34.47 -16.13
N TRP A 28 11.84 -33.35 -15.57
CA TRP A 28 12.74 -32.45 -14.81
C TRP A 28 12.37 -32.49 -13.31
N LYS A 29 12.29 -33.71 -12.76
CA LYS A 29 12.55 -33.89 -11.33
C LYS A 29 14.08 -33.86 -11.15
N THR A 30 14.65 -32.68 -11.01
CA THR A 30 15.90 -32.49 -10.27
C THR A 30 15.61 -32.75 -8.80
N SER A 31 15.52 -34.04 -8.46
CA SER A 31 15.16 -34.53 -7.14
C SER A 31 16.20 -34.15 -6.09
N ALA A 32 15.75 -33.93 -4.85
CA ALA A 32 16.59 -33.69 -3.68
C ALA A 32 17.70 -34.74 -3.44
N ALA A 33 17.63 -35.92 -4.08
CA ALA A 33 18.72 -36.91 -4.16
C ALA A 33 20.04 -36.39 -4.79
N ALA A 34 20.06 -35.18 -5.36
CA ALA A 34 21.29 -34.49 -5.77
C ALA A 34 21.90 -33.59 -4.66
N ALA A 35 21.17 -33.36 -3.56
CA ALA A 35 21.57 -32.52 -2.44
C ALA A 35 21.90 -33.30 -1.16
N GLU A 36 21.72 -34.63 -1.14
CA GLU A 36 21.91 -35.48 0.05
C GLU A 36 23.35 -35.45 0.64
N ASP A 37 24.36 -34.99 -0.12
CA ASP A 37 25.79 -34.98 0.26
C ASP A 37 26.40 -33.58 0.50
N MET A 38 25.67 -32.46 0.39
CA MET A 38 26.23 -31.10 0.65
C MET A 38 25.38 -30.27 1.62
N LYS A 39 25.79 -30.23 2.89
CA LYS A 39 25.14 -29.43 3.93
C LYS A 39 25.81 -28.06 4.08
N ILE A 40 25.43 -27.12 3.22
CA ILE A 40 25.92 -25.73 3.27
C ILE A 40 25.61 -25.12 4.64
N SER A 41 26.64 -24.55 5.26
CA SER A 41 26.67 -24.11 6.65
C SER A 41 27.20 -22.67 6.76
N ASP A 42 26.82 -22.03 7.86
CA ASP A 42 27.11 -20.62 8.15
C ASP A 42 28.48 -20.46 8.81
N PHE A 43 29.21 -19.42 8.40
CA PHE A 43 30.26 -18.85 9.25
C PHE A 43 29.63 -18.09 10.43
N SER A 44 30.36 -17.97 11.54
CA SER A 44 29.93 -17.11 12.64
C SER A 44 30.08 -15.64 12.25
N LEU A 45 29.25 -14.77 12.82
CA LEU A 45 29.40 -13.31 12.71
C LEU A 45 30.76 -12.82 13.24
N SER A 46 31.45 -13.60 14.07
CA SER A 46 32.83 -13.34 14.52
C SER A 46 33.89 -13.48 13.43
N ASP A 47 33.58 -14.21 12.36
CA ASP A 47 34.58 -14.72 11.41
C ASP A 47 34.73 -13.80 10.19
N ILE A 48 33.79 -12.85 10.02
CA ILE A 48 33.70 -11.94 8.87
C ILE A 48 33.83 -10.49 9.36
N THR A 49 34.96 -9.85 9.08
CA THR A 49 35.14 -8.39 9.21
C THR A 49 34.71 -7.71 7.92
N MET A 50 33.94 -6.63 8.01
CA MET A 50 33.57 -5.81 6.85
C MET A 50 34.66 -4.77 6.56
N THR A 51 34.98 -4.56 5.28
CA THR A 51 35.92 -3.49 4.85
C THR A 51 35.37 -2.58 3.75
N ASP A 52 34.15 -2.85 3.25
CA ASP A 52 33.37 -1.90 2.46
C ASP A 52 32.99 -0.66 3.29
N GLU A 53 33.41 0.53 2.86
CA GLU A 53 33.27 1.77 3.64
C GLU A 53 31.80 2.12 3.96
N TYR A 54 30.87 1.83 3.04
CA TYR A 54 29.45 2.13 3.24
C TYR A 54 28.84 1.20 4.31
N SER A 55 29.08 -0.11 4.20
CA SER A 55 28.59 -1.12 5.15
C SER A 55 29.23 -0.95 6.53
N VAL A 56 30.52 -0.59 6.60
CA VAL A 56 31.22 -0.28 7.86
C VAL A 56 30.61 0.96 8.54
N ASN A 57 30.30 2.02 7.78
CA ASN A 57 29.60 3.19 8.34
C ASN A 57 28.19 2.82 8.83
N ALA A 58 27.43 2.06 8.04
CA ALA A 58 26.06 1.65 8.39
C ALA A 58 26.01 0.84 9.70
N PHE A 59 26.91 -0.13 9.85
CA PHE A 59 27.12 -0.86 11.10
C PHE A 59 27.52 0.06 12.26
N ALA A 60 28.43 1.02 12.03
CA ALA A 60 28.89 1.95 13.07
C ALA A 60 27.77 2.88 13.58
N GLN A 61 26.85 3.33 12.72
CA GLN A 61 25.67 4.10 13.14
C GLN A 61 24.69 3.23 13.93
N GLU A 62 24.50 1.97 13.54
CA GLU A 62 23.64 1.03 14.27
C GLU A 62 24.18 0.72 15.67
N ILE A 63 25.48 0.41 15.81
CA ILE A 63 26.10 0.22 17.14
C ILE A 63 25.95 1.45 18.03
N LYS A 64 26.09 2.66 17.47
CA LYS A 64 25.85 3.93 18.17
C LYS A 64 24.37 4.07 18.61
N TYR A 65 23.41 3.66 17.78
CA TYR A 65 21.99 3.64 18.13
C TYR A 65 21.70 2.62 19.23
N LEU A 66 22.13 1.37 19.07
CA LEU A 66 21.90 0.29 20.04
C LEU A 66 22.47 0.60 21.43
N LEU A 67 23.63 1.26 21.50
CA LEU A 67 24.26 1.68 22.75
C LEU A 67 23.50 2.82 23.45
N SER A 68 22.73 3.65 22.71
CA SER A 68 22.03 4.83 23.24
C SER A 68 20.80 4.53 24.10
N PHE A 69 20.31 3.29 24.08
CA PHE A 69 19.10 2.88 24.81
C PHE A 69 19.28 2.81 26.33
N ASP A 70 18.22 3.16 27.06
CA ASP A 70 18.10 3.02 28.51
C ASP A 70 17.41 1.69 28.87
N ASN A 71 18.14 0.82 29.57
CA ASN A 71 17.67 -0.51 29.95
C ASN A 71 16.52 -0.48 30.97
N ASP A 72 16.45 0.52 31.85
CA ASP A 72 15.37 0.64 32.82
C ASP A 72 14.10 1.21 32.17
N ARG A 73 14.22 1.98 31.09
CA ARG A 73 13.09 2.35 30.22
C ARG A 73 12.56 1.18 29.40
N LEU A 74 13.44 0.36 28.81
CA LEU A 74 13.05 -0.89 28.13
C LEU A 74 12.32 -1.83 29.10
N LEU A 75 12.81 -1.98 30.33
CA LEU A 75 12.19 -2.81 31.37
C LEU A 75 10.94 -2.20 32.04
N ALA A 76 10.58 -0.95 31.75
CA ALA A 76 9.49 -0.25 32.44
C ALA A 76 8.15 -1.01 32.30
N GLY A 77 7.75 -1.34 31.07
CA GLY A 77 6.47 -2.00 30.82
C GLY A 77 6.36 -3.41 31.40
N PHE A 78 7.45 -4.19 31.34
CA PHE A 78 7.52 -5.51 31.99
C PHE A 78 7.33 -5.41 33.51
N ARG A 79 7.97 -4.41 34.13
CA ARG A 79 7.89 -4.19 35.58
C ARG A 79 6.51 -3.73 36.02
N GLU A 80 5.88 -2.79 35.32
CA GLU A 80 4.49 -2.37 35.54
C GLU A 80 3.53 -3.57 35.53
N ASN A 81 3.63 -4.40 34.49
CA ASN A 81 2.81 -5.60 34.32
C ASN A 81 3.08 -6.67 35.39
N ALA A 82 4.32 -6.80 35.87
CA ALA A 82 4.67 -7.66 37.00
C ALA A 82 4.34 -7.05 38.39
N GLY A 83 4.00 -5.76 38.48
CA GLY A 83 3.82 -5.07 39.75
C GLY A 83 5.13 -4.71 40.47
N LEU A 84 6.24 -4.65 39.73
CA LEU A 84 7.58 -4.30 40.20
C LEU A 84 7.86 -2.79 40.01
N ASN A 85 8.85 -2.28 40.73
CA ASN A 85 9.23 -0.87 40.68
C ASN A 85 10.00 -0.55 39.38
N THR A 86 9.49 0.37 38.55
CA THR A 86 10.16 0.85 37.32
C THR A 86 11.44 1.64 37.56
N LYS A 87 11.81 1.90 38.83
CA LYS A 87 12.86 2.82 39.28
C LYS A 87 12.64 4.28 38.87
N GLY A 88 11.39 4.65 38.52
CA GLY A 88 11.04 5.96 37.99
C GLY A 88 11.30 6.13 36.49
N ALA A 89 11.77 5.08 35.80
CA ALA A 89 11.84 5.06 34.36
C ALA A 89 10.43 5.10 33.74
N LYS A 90 10.33 5.70 32.55
CA LYS A 90 9.13 5.72 31.71
C LYS A 90 9.38 4.90 30.44
N ARG A 91 8.33 4.29 29.91
CA ARG A 91 8.32 3.63 28.59
C ARG A 91 8.90 4.52 27.48
N TYR A 92 9.28 3.90 26.38
CA TYR A 92 9.64 4.59 25.14
C TYR A 92 8.39 5.16 24.43
N GLY A 93 8.59 6.05 23.44
CA GLY A 93 7.48 6.66 22.69
C GLY A 93 6.85 5.71 21.66
N GLY A 94 5.85 6.20 20.94
CA GLY A 94 5.19 5.45 19.85
C GLY A 94 4.64 4.10 20.31
N TRP A 95 4.86 3.07 19.49
CA TRP A 95 4.30 1.73 19.66
C TRP A 95 4.75 1.03 20.96
N GLU A 96 5.93 1.35 21.49
CA GLU A 96 6.40 0.83 22.79
C GLU A 96 5.66 1.45 24.01
N ASN A 97 4.70 2.34 23.77
CA ASN A 97 3.75 2.84 24.76
C ASN A 97 2.30 2.32 24.57
N THR A 98 2.08 1.29 23.73
CA THR A 98 0.75 0.81 23.35
C THR A 98 0.54 -0.70 23.63
N ASN A 99 -0.46 -1.31 22.97
CA ASN A 99 -0.80 -2.72 23.06
C ASN A 99 0.19 -3.67 22.36
N ILE A 100 1.10 -3.19 21.49
CA ILE A 100 2.13 -4.05 20.84
C ILE A 100 3.48 -4.07 21.58
N ALA A 101 3.66 -3.18 22.58
CA ALA A 101 4.94 -2.94 23.26
C ALA A 101 5.63 -4.20 23.81
N GLY A 102 6.95 -4.25 23.68
CA GLY A 102 7.81 -5.42 23.84
C GLY A 102 8.33 -5.95 22.50
N HIS A 103 7.66 -5.66 21.37
CA HIS A 103 8.06 -6.20 20.07
C HIS A 103 9.42 -5.65 19.60
N ALA A 104 9.65 -4.34 19.71
CA ALA A 104 10.91 -3.72 19.33
C ALA A 104 12.01 -4.05 20.36
N ILE A 105 11.63 -4.34 21.61
CA ILE A 105 12.55 -4.89 22.62
C ILE A 105 13.02 -6.29 22.20
N GLY A 106 12.14 -7.16 21.69
CA GLY A 106 12.51 -8.46 21.14
C GLY A 106 13.56 -8.34 20.02
N HIS A 107 13.29 -7.51 19.01
CA HIS A 107 14.24 -7.18 17.95
C HIS A 107 15.58 -6.63 18.50
N TYR A 108 15.53 -5.74 19.49
CA TYR A 108 16.72 -5.17 20.13
C TYR A 108 17.60 -6.23 20.82
N LEU A 109 17.01 -7.28 21.39
CA LEU A 109 17.77 -8.40 21.98
C LEU A 109 18.51 -9.19 20.88
N THR A 110 17.87 -9.47 19.75
CA THR A 110 18.51 -10.11 18.58
C THR A 110 19.63 -9.23 18.01
N ALA A 111 19.40 -7.94 17.82
CA ALA A 111 20.41 -7.00 17.34
C ALA A 111 21.62 -6.89 18.30
N LEU A 112 21.39 -6.83 19.62
CA LEU A 112 22.49 -6.90 20.60
C LEU A 112 23.25 -8.23 20.55
N ALA A 113 22.58 -9.36 20.32
CA ALA A 113 23.20 -10.68 20.21
C ALA A 113 24.08 -10.80 18.94
N GLN A 114 23.65 -10.22 17.83
CA GLN A 114 24.42 -10.13 16.59
C GLN A 114 25.63 -9.18 16.76
N ALA A 115 25.38 -7.97 17.26
CA ALA A 115 26.43 -6.99 17.57
C ALA A 115 27.50 -7.53 18.53
N TYR A 116 27.12 -8.30 19.55
CA TYR A 116 28.05 -8.91 20.51
C TYR A 116 29.08 -9.86 19.86
N GLN A 117 28.71 -10.50 18.74
CA GLN A 117 29.55 -11.45 18.02
C GLN A 117 30.47 -10.77 17.00
N HIS A 118 30.01 -9.71 16.35
CA HIS A 118 30.72 -8.99 15.28
C HIS A 118 32.18 -8.65 15.66
N PRO A 119 33.19 -8.84 14.79
CA PRO A 119 34.59 -8.60 15.13
C PRO A 119 34.87 -7.11 15.40
N ASP A 120 34.28 -6.22 14.60
CA ASP A 120 34.70 -4.82 14.51
C ASP A 120 34.27 -3.91 15.68
N ILE A 121 33.58 -4.44 16.71
CA ILE A 121 33.30 -3.70 17.95
C ILE A 121 34.41 -3.84 18.99
N THR A 122 34.69 -2.74 19.70
CA THR A 122 35.73 -2.70 20.75
C THR A 122 35.37 -3.58 21.95
N GLU A 123 36.36 -3.97 22.75
CA GLU A 123 36.13 -4.73 23.98
C GLU A 123 35.24 -3.95 24.98
N GLU A 124 35.32 -2.61 25.01
CA GLU A 124 34.43 -1.76 25.82
C GLU A 124 32.97 -1.82 25.32
N GLN A 125 32.76 -1.72 24.00
CA GLN A 125 31.42 -1.87 23.40
C GLN A 125 30.87 -3.28 23.65
N ARG A 126 31.69 -4.32 23.46
CA ARG A 126 31.30 -5.73 23.66
C ARG A 126 30.92 -6.03 25.11
N ASN A 127 31.67 -5.51 26.07
CA ASN A 127 31.32 -5.59 27.50
C ASN A 127 30.05 -4.79 27.84
N THR A 128 29.87 -3.61 27.23
CA THR A 128 28.66 -2.79 27.42
C THR A 128 27.41 -3.48 26.86
N ILE A 129 27.49 -4.03 25.64
CA ILE A 129 26.45 -4.83 24.99
C ILE A 129 26.13 -6.08 25.83
N LYS A 130 27.15 -6.79 26.34
CA LYS A 130 26.96 -7.94 27.23
C LYS A 130 26.21 -7.57 28.52
N SER A 131 26.64 -6.48 29.17
CA SER A 131 25.97 -5.93 30.36
C SER A 131 24.51 -5.55 30.07
N LYS A 132 24.25 -4.96 28.89
CA LYS A 132 22.89 -4.63 28.44
C LYS A 132 22.05 -5.90 28.27
N MET A 133 22.53 -6.90 27.55
CA MET A 133 21.83 -8.18 27.34
C MET A 133 21.50 -8.87 28.66
N THR A 134 22.48 -9.08 29.55
CA THR A 134 22.24 -9.77 30.82
C THR A 134 21.28 -9.00 31.72
N THR A 135 21.40 -7.66 31.78
CA THR A 135 20.47 -6.81 32.55
C THR A 135 19.02 -6.92 32.07
N LEU A 136 18.79 -7.01 30.75
CA LEU A 136 17.45 -7.17 30.19
C LEU A 136 16.88 -8.57 30.46
N ILE A 137 17.68 -9.63 30.25
CA ILE A 137 17.29 -11.01 30.56
C ILE A 137 16.96 -11.16 32.05
N ASP A 138 17.81 -10.67 32.96
CA ASP A 138 17.59 -10.74 34.40
C ASP A 138 16.35 -9.95 34.83
N GLY A 139 16.16 -8.74 34.28
CA GLY A 139 14.97 -7.92 34.52
C GLY A 139 13.68 -8.59 34.04
N MET A 140 13.67 -9.19 32.84
CA MET A 140 12.53 -9.97 32.34
C MET A 140 12.31 -11.23 33.18
N ARG A 141 13.36 -11.92 33.62
CA ARG A 141 13.27 -13.12 34.50
C ARG A 141 12.79 -12.76 35.91
N GLU A 142 13.07 -11.56 36.42
CA GLU A 142 12.45 -11.01 37.63
C GLU A 142 10.95 -10.76 37.41
N CYS A 143 10.57 -10.15 36.29
CA CYS A 143 9.16 -9.91 35.95
C CYS A 143 8.37 -11.22 35.77
N GLN A 144 8.95 -12.22 35.09
CA GLN A 144 8.36 -13.55 34.87
C GLN A 144 8.10 -14.31 36.17
N LYS A 145 8.96 -14.13 37.19
CA LYS A 145 8.78 -14.69 38.55
C LYS A 145 7.67 -13.98 39.34
N ASN A 146 7.25 -12.78 38.90
CA ASN A 146 6.23 -11.95 39.53
C ASN A 146 5.00 -11.76 38.62
N SER A 147 4.73 -12.71 37.71
CA SER A 147 3.71 -12.67 36.66
C SER A 147 2.24 -12.74 37.13
N LYS A 148 1.93 -12.26 38.35
CA LYS A 148 0.59 -12.20 38.95
C LYS A 148 -0.19 -13.53 38.87
N GLY A 149 0.52 -14.66 39.01
CA GLY A 149 -0.02 -16.01 39.03
C GLY A 149 0.03 -16.78 37.69
N LYS A 150 0.57 -16.17 36.62
CA LYS A 150 0.68 -16.80 35.30
C LYS A 150 2.08 -17.38 35.08
N SER A 151 2.34 -18.57 35.63
CA SER A 151 3.68 -19.18 35.62
C SER A 151 4.26 -19.23 34.20
N GLY A 152 5.52 -18.78 34.04
CA GLY A 152 6.21 -18.71 32.74
C GLY A 152 5.92 -17.47 31.89
N PHE A 153 4.87 -16.70 32.18
CA PHE A 153 4.48 -15.54 31.37
C PHE A 153 5.32 -14.28 31.68
N VAL A 154 5.72 -13.54 30.64
CA VAL A 154 6.37 -12.22 30.75
C VAL A 154 5.88 -11.32 29.60
N TRP A 155 5.57 -10.05 29.90
CA TRP A 155 4.83 -9.18 28.97
C TRP A 155 5.04 -7.69 29.23
N ALA A 156 5.24 -6.88 28.19
CA ALA A 156 5.46 -5.42 28.32
C ALA A 156 4.23 -4.57 27.95
N ALA A 157 3.44 -4.97 26.96
CA ALA A 157 2.30 -4.19 26.50
C ALA A 157 1.23 -3.96 27.57
N ALA A 158 0.52 -2.83 27.45
CA ALA A 158 -0.52 -2.43 28.38
C ALA A 158 -1.68 -3.46 28.42
N HIS A 159 -2.48 -3.38 29.49
CA HIS A 159 -3.67 -4.22 29.67
C HIS A 159 -4.92 -3.42 29.31
N PRO A 160 -5.52 -3.59 28.12
CA PRO A 160 -6.85 -3.05 27.85
C PRO A 160 -7.83 -3.48 28.94
N SER A 161 -8.59 -2.52 29.48
CA SER A 161 -9.47 -2.65 30.66
C SER A 161 -8.81 -3.03 32.02
N GLY A 162 -7.50 -3.30 32.08
CA GLY A 162 -6.76 -3.41 33.35
C GLY A 162 -7.02 -4.65 34.23
N THR A 163 -7.67 -5.71 33.72
CA THR A 163 -8.17 -6.84 34.55
C THR A 163 -7.36 -8.14 34.51
N SER A 164 -6.63 -8.43 33.43
CA SER A 164 -5.79 -9.66 33.27
C SER A 164 -4.47 -9.31 32.60
N VAL A 165 -3.37 -9.95 33.01
CA VAL A 165 -2.07 -9.77 32.34
C VAL A 165 -2.01 -10.44 30.96
N GLU A 166 -2.87 -11.45 30.74
CA GLU A 166 -3.01 -12.17 29.46
C GLU A 166 -4.11 -11.59 28.57
N VAL A 167 -4.76 -10.47 28.96
CA VAL A 167 -6.05 -10.01 28.40
C VAL A 167 -6.07 -9.91 26.87
N GLN A 168 -4.96 -9.55 26.22
CA GLN A 168 -4.88 -9.49 24.77
C GLN A 168 -4.95 -10.87 24.12
N PHE A 169 -4.27 -11.88 24.69
CA PHE A 169 -4.38 -13.27 24.26
C PHE A 169 -5.77 -13.85 24.57
N ASP A 170 -6.38 -13.44 25.69
CA ASP A 170 -7.75 -13.82 26.07
C ASP A 170 -8.78 -13.24 25.08
N ASN A 171 -8.55 -12.03 24.57
CA ASN A 171 -9.37 -11.36 23.56
C ASN A 171 -9.21 -12.00 22.16
N ILE A 172 -7.99 -12.19 21.66
CA ILE A 172 -7.75 -12.83 20.35
C ILE A 172 -8.43 -14.22 20.29
N GLU A 173 -8.29 -15.01 21.35
CA GLU A 173 -8.94 -16.31 21.48
C GLU A 173 -10.48 -16.28 21.59
N ALA A 174 -11.07 -15.10 21.77
CA ALA A 174 -12.50 -14.84 21.78
C ALA A 174 -12.99 -14.14 20.49
N GLY A 175 -12.13 -13.96 19.48
CA GLY A 175 -12.45 -13.24 18.24
C GLY A 175 -12.51 -11.72 18.40
N LYS A 176 -11.73 -11.17 19.34
CA LYS A 176 -11.64 -9.74 19.66
C LYS A 176 -10.25 -9.21 19.30
N SER A 177 -10.19 -8.22 18.43
CA SER A 177 -8.96 -7.79 17.75
C SER A 177 -8.89 -6.30 17.44
N ASN A 178 -9.76 -5.46 18.05
CA ASN A 178 -9.58 -4.02 17.97
C ASN A 178 -8.24 -3.63 18.62
N ILE A 179 -7.33 -3.05 17.84
CA ILE A 179 -5.93 -2.87 18.25
C ILE A 179 -5.74 -1.86 19.38
N ILE A 180 -6.67 -0.91 19.54
CA ILE A 180 -6.64 0.12 20.59
C ILE A 180 -7.28 -0.43 21.89
N ASN A 181 -8.41 -1.11 21.75
CA ASN A 181 -9.31 -1.43 22.86
C ASN A 181 -9.20 -2.87 23.38
N GLU A 182 -8.65 -3.81 22.60
CA GLU A 182 -8.75 -5.25 22.87
C GLU A 182 -7.42 -6.00 22.76
N ALA A 183 -6.75 -5.96 21.60
CA ALA A 183 -5.48 -6.66 21.37
C ALA A 183 -4.78 -6.20 20.09
N TRP A 184 -3.47 -5.90 20.15
CA TRP A 184 -2.66 -5.60 18.96
C TRP A 184 -1.59 -6.70 18.76
N VAL A 185 -1.89 -7.64 17.86
CA VAL A 185 -1.00 -8.73 17.40
C VAL A 185 -0.13 -9.38 18.49
N PRO A 186 -0.70 -9.81 19.64
CA PRO A 186 0.09 -10.21 20.81
C PRO A 186 0.98 -11.45 20.56
N TRP A 187 0.62 -12.30 19.59
CA TRP A 187 1.48 -13.42 19.17
C TRP A 187 2.69 -12.97 18.35
N TYR A 188 2.59 -11.92 17.52
CA TYR A 188 3.75 -11.31 16.85
C TYR A 188 4.77 -10.77 17.87
N THR A 189 4.29 -10.09 18.91
CA THR A 189 5.14 -9.56 20.00
C THR A 189 5.77 -10.68 20.81
N MET A 190 5.00 -11.73 21.15
CA MET A 190 5.53 -12.94 21.80
C MET A 190 6.64 -13.60 20.97
N HIS A 191 6.48 -13.67 19.65
CA HIS A 191 7.49 -14.20 18.73
C HIS A 191 8.80 -13.41 18.82
N LYS A 192 8.79 -12.06 18.79
CA LYS A 192 10.02 -11.26 18.89
C LYS A 192 10.73 -11.45 20.22
N LEU A 193 9.97 -11.55 21.31
CA LEU A 193 10.54 -11.81 22.64
C LEU A 193 11.22 -13.17 22.68
N ILE A 194 10.57 -14.24 22.23
CA ILE A 194 11.15 -15.59 22.21
C ILE A 194 12.41 -15.63 21.32
N ALA A 195 12.36 -15.06 20.10
CA ALA A 195 13.50 -15.00 19.19
C ALA A 195 14.72 -14.32 19.85
N GLY A 196 14.58 -13.08 20.31
CA GLY A 196 15.67 -12.34 20.93
C GLY A 196 16.21 -12.95 22.23
N ILE A 197 15.38 -13.67 22.99
CA ILE A 197 15.83 -14.44 24.15
C ILE A 197 16.68 -15.66 23.73
N VAL A 198 16.29 -16.35 22.65
CA VAL A 198 17.07 -17.48 22.09
C VAL A 198 18.37 -16.98 21.47
N ASP A 199 18.36 -15.87 20.73
CA ASP A 199 19.56 -15.30 20.12
C ASP A 199 20.60 -14.87 21.17
N ILE A 200 20.17 -14.26 22.28
CA ILE A 200 21.08 -13.96 23.40
C ILE A 200 21.67 -15.24 23.99
N TYR A 201 20.89 -16.32 24.15
CA TYR A 201 21.44 -17.58 24.60
C TYR A 201 22.47 -18.15 23.61
N ASN A 202 22.18 -18.14 22.31
CA ASN A 202 23.07 -18.63 21.27
C ASN A 202 24.39 -17.84 21.24
N ALA A 203 24.31 -16.50 21.29
CA ALA A 203 25.49 -15.61 21.24
C ALA A 203 26.34 -15.60 22.52
N THR A 204 25.82 -16.04 23.67
CA THR A 204 26.50 -15.85 24.97
C THR A 204 26.59 -17.09 25.88
N GLY A 205 25.81 -18.14 25.61
CA GLY A 205 25.61 -19.28 26.52
C GLY A 205 24.91 -18.93 27.84
N TYR A 206 24.30 -17.74 27.96
CA TYR A 206 23.80 -17.25 29.24
C TYR A 206 22.55 -18.02 29.71
N ALA A 207 22.74 -18.90 30.69
CA ALA A 207 21.72 -19.86 31.15
C ALA A 207 20.38 -19.21 31.53
N THR A 208 20.38 -18.02 32.15
CA THR A 208 19.15 -17.32 32.52
C THR A 208 18.26 -16.99 31.31
N ALA A 209 18.84 -16.78 30.12
CA ALA A 209 18.10 -16.54 28.88
C ALA A 209 17.38 -17.81 28.41
N LYS A 210 18.07 -18.95 28.40
CA LYS A 210 17.47 -20.26 28.10
C LYS A 210 16.39 -20.62 29.12
N ASP A 211 16.60 -20.36 30.42
CA ASP A 211 15.59 -20.57 31.46
C ASP A 211 14.35 -19.68 31.26
N LEU A 212 14.55 -18.38 30.97
CA LEU A 212 13.50 -17.40 30.68
C LEU A 212 12.66 -17.85 29.48
N GLY A 213 13.31 -18.18 28.35
CA GLY A 213 12.65 -18.66 27.14
C GLY A 213 11.99 -20.03 27.32
N SER A 214 12.61 -20.94 28.08
CA SER A 214 12.10 -22.29 28.32
C SER A 214 10.80 -22.28 29.14
N ASP A 215 10.71 -21.45 30.17
CA ASP A 215 9.48 -21.31 30.95
C ASP A 215 8.39 -20.53 30.17
N LEU A 216 8.78 -19.68 29.22
CA LEU A 216 7.86 -18.98 28.32
C LEU A 216 7.28 -19.93 27.26
N GLY A 217 8.11 -20.81 26.69
CA GLY A 217 7.67 -21.90 25.80
C GLY A 217 6.72 -22.88 26.49
N ASP A 218 6.97 -23.20 27.76
CA ASP A 218 6.03 -23.97 28.59
C ASP A 218 4.69 -23.24 28.74
N TRP A 219 4.68 -21.92 28.94
CA TRP A 219 3.44 -21.14 28.99
C TRP A 219 2.68 -21.19 27.66
N VAL A 220 3.36 -20.98 26.52
CA VAL A 220 2.74 -21.06 25.18
C VAL A 220 2.15 -22.46 24.95
N TYR A 221 2.92 -23.53 25.19
CA TYR A 221 2.43 -24.90 25.08
C TYR A 221 1.18 -25.15 25.94
N ASN A 222 1.21 -24.72 27.21
CA ASN A 222 0.10 -24.90 28.13
C ASN A 222 -1.17 -24.15 27.70
N ARG A 223 -1.03 -23.06 26.93
CA ARG A 223 -2.14 -22.29 26.37
C ARG A 223 -2.65 -22.88 25.05
N CYS A 224 -1.79 -23.07 24.05
CA CYS A 224 -2.16 -23.57 22.72
C CYS A 224 -2.84 -24.95 22.75
N LYS A 225 -2.41 -25.85 23.66
CA LYS A 225 -3.04 -27.18 23.82
C LYS A 225 -4.50 -27.17 24.28
N THR A 226 -5.05 -26.01 24.65
CA THR A 226 -6.47 -25.84 25.02
C THR A 226 -7.35 -25.42 23.84
N TRP A 227 -6.74 -25.13 22.68
CA TRP A 227 -7.47 -24.65 21.50
C TRP A 227 -8.24 -25.78 20.82
N ASN A 228 -9.49 -25.50 20.44
CA ASN A 228 -10.24 -26.31 19.48
C ASN A 228 -10.05 -25.74 18.06
N GLN A 229 -10.52 -26.43 17.02
CA GLN A 229 -10.32 -25.99 15.63
C GLN A 229 -10.85 -24.57 15.34
N GLN A 230 -11.97 -24.18 15.96
CA GLN A 230 -12.52 -22.83 15.79
C GLN A 230 -11.56 -21.78 16.36
N LYS A 231 -11.16 -21.93 17.63
CA LYS A 231 -10.21 -21.02 18.29
C LYS A 231 -8.86 -20.99 17.57
N HIS A 232 -8.34 -22.15 17.15
CA HIS A 232 -7.12 -22.24 16.36
C HIS A 232 -7.21 -21.39 15.08
N ASN A 233 -8.28 -21.55 14.30
CA ASN A 233 -8.48 -20.75 13.08
C ASN A 233 -8.56 -19.24 13.41
N THR A 234 -9.30 -18.85 14.45
CA THR A 234 -9.44 -17.45 14.89
C THR A 234 -8.12 -16.84 15.41
N VAL A 235 -7.19 -17.65 15.93
CA VAL A 235 -5.87 -17.18 16.34
C VAL A 235 -4.94 -17.01 15.12
N LEU A 236 -4.96 -17.94 14.16
CA LEU A 236 -4.05 -17.89 13.00
C LEU A 236 -4.49 -16.92 11.88
N SER A 237 -5.77 -16.53 11.85
CA SER A 237 -6.28 -15.47 10.97
C SER A 237 -5.81 -14.06 11.39
N ILE A 238 -5.17 -13.92 12.56
CA ILE A 238 -4.60 -12.67 13.07
C ILE A 238 -3.08 -12.85 13.17
N GLU A 239 -2.30 -11.77 13.03
CA GLU A 239 -0.84 -11.88 12.95
C GLU A 239 -0.22 -12.51 14.21
N TYR A 240 0.55 -13.57 13.98
CA TYR A 240 1.46 -14.19 14.93
C TYR A 240 2.94 -14.13 14.51
N GLY A 241 3.24 -13.55 13.34
CA GLY A 241 4.57 -13.61 12.73
C GLY A 241 5.08 -15.05 12.63
N GLY A 242 6.36 -15.27 12.97
CA GLY A 242 6.98 -16.58 13.02
C GLY A 242 6.96 -17.22 14.42
N MET A 243 5.80 -17.32 15.08
CA MET A 243 5.70 -18.07 16.34
C MET A 243 6.14 -19.54 16.18
N ASN A 244 5.91 -20.16 15.01
CA ASN A 244 6.46 -21.46 14.67
C ASN A 244 8.00 -21.42 14.47
N ASP A 245 8.53 -20.43 13.74
CA ASP A 245 10.00 -20.23 13.54
C ASP A 245 10.75 -20.19 14.89
N CYS A 246 10.38 -19.28 15.80
CA CYS A 246 11.09 -19.10 17.06
C CYS A 246 10.85 -20.21 18.10
N LEU A 247 9.71 -20.91 18.06
CA LEU A 247 9.46 -22.06 18.94
C LEU A 247 10.21 -23.32 18.48
N TYR A 248 10.47 -23.49 17.18
CA TYR A 248 11.38 -24.55 16.70
C TYR A 248 12.83 -24.26 17.10
N ASP A 249 13.30 -23.01 17.05
CA ASP A 249 14.62 -22.64 17.61
C ASP A 249 14.69 -22.83 19.13
N LEU A 250 13.64 -22.44 19.86
CA LEU A 250 13.55 -22.70 21.30
C LEU A 250 13.63 -24.21 21.59
N TYR A 251 12.94 -25.05 20.82
CA TYR A 251 13.05 -26.51 20.91
C TYR A 251 14.49 -27.00 20.68
N LEU A 252 15.19 -26.48 19.67
CA LEU A 252 16.59 -26.87 19.40
C LEU A 252 17.52 -26.55 20.58
N ILE A 253 17.29 -25.47 21.33
CA ILE A 253 18.11 -25.15 22.51
C ILE A 253 17.63 -25.81 23.81
N THR A 254 16.34 -26.15 23.98
CA THR A 254 15.82 -26.76 25.23
C THR A 254 15.74 -28.29 25.20
N GLY A 255 15.48 -28.90 24.04
CA GLY A 255 15.14 -30.31 23.89
C GLY A 255 13.75 -30.71 24.40
N LYS A 256 12.91 -29.76 24.83
CA LYS A 256 11.54 -30.02 25.32
C LYS A 256 10.58 -30.22 24.13
N HIS A 257 10.07 -31.44 23.96
CA HIS A 257 9.13 -31.76 22.87
C HIS A 257 7.86 -30.89 22.88
N GLU A 258 7.46 -30.40 24.05
CA GLU A 258 6.39 -29.44 24.27
C GLU A 258 6.54 -28.18 23.41
N HIS A 259 7.77 -27.72 23.16
CA HIS A 259 8.04 -26.51 22.37
C HIS A 259 7.87 -26.76 20.86
N ALA A 260 8.26 -27.95 20.37
CA ALA A 260 7.99 -28.35 18.99
C ALA A 260 6.49 -28.59 18.76
N VAL A 261 5.76 -29.11 19.76
CA VAL A 261 4.29 -29.22 19.72
C VAL A 261 3.62 -27.83 19.76
N ALA A 262 4.15 -26.91 20.57
CA ALA A 262 3.69 -25.51 20.58
C ALA A 262 3.91 -24.83 19.23
N ALA A 263 5.06 -25.02 18.58
CA ALA A 263 5.35 -24.51 17.24
C ALA A 263 4.33 -25.01 16.21
N HIS A 264 3.98 -26.30 16.25
CA HIS A 264 3.00 -26.88 15.32
C HIS A 264 1.61 -26.22 15.40
N TYR A 265 1.17 -25.74 16.57
CA TYR A 265 -0.09 -24.99 16.72
C TYR A 265 -0.13 -23.64 15.97
N PHE A 266 0.98 -23.22 15.34
CA PHE A 266 1.07 -22.03 14.49
C PHE A 266 1.32 -22.35 12.99
N ASP A 267 1.19 -23.62 12.57
CA ASP A 267 1.33 -24.01 11.16
C ASP A 267 0.00 -23.90 10.39
N GLU A 268 -0.16 -22.84 9.59
CA GLU A 268 -1.39 -22.56 8.83
C GLU A 268 -1.49 -23.40 7.54
N THR A 269 -1.70 -24.70 7.71
CA THR A 269 -1.64 -25.69 6.61
C THR A 269 -2.58 -25.40 5.43
N ASN A 270 -3.72 -24.73 5.65
CA ASN A 270 -4.64 -24.33 4.58
C ASN A 270 -4.01 -23.28 3.63
N LEU A 271 -3.30 -22.29 4.18
CA LEU A 271 -2.58 -21.28 3.41
C LEU A 271 -1.38 -21.90 2.67
N HIS A 272 -0.66 -22.79 3.36
CA HIS A 272 0.48 -23.50 2.79
C HIS A 272 0.09 -24.36 1.56
N GLU A 273 -0.98 -25.16 1.68
CA GLU A 273 -1.51 -25.96 0.57
C GLU A 273 -2.15 -25.10 -0.54
N ALA A 274 -2.73 -23.94 -0.22
CA ALA A 274 -3.24 -23.01 -1.24
C ALA A 274 -2.11 -22.44 -2.11
N VAL A 275 -1.00 -22.01 -1.49
CA VAL A 275 0.17 -21.49 -2.21
C VAL A 275 0.86 -22.58 -3.03
N LEU A 276 1.10 -23.77 -2.47
CA LEU A 276 1.77 -24.87 -3.18
C LEU A 276 0.91 -25.51 -4.28
N LYS A 277 -0.42 -25.40 -4.19
CA LYS A 277 -1.32 -25.73 -5.31
C LYS A 277 -1.21 -24.71 -6.46
N GLY A 278 -0.92 -23.45 -6.12
CA GLY A 278 -0.90 -22.33 -7.05
C GLY A 278 -2.28 -21.95 -7.60
N GLY A 279 -2.28 -20.88 -8.39
CA GLY A 279 -3.46 -20.22 -8.95
C GLY A 279 -3.24 -18.72 -9.03
N ALA A 280 -4.08 -18.02 -9.78
CA ALA A 280 -4.01 -16.56 -9.85
C ALA A 280 -4.49 -15.92 -8.52
N ASN A 281 -3.83 -14.84 -8.10
CA ASN A 281 -4.21 -13.98 -6.98
C ASN A 281 -4.28 -14.69 -5.62
N VAL A 282 -3.48 -15.75 -5.40
CA VAL A 282 -3.48 -16.52 -4.14
C VAL A 282 -3.00 -15.70 -2.94
N LEU A 283 -2.13 -14.71 -3.16
CA LEU A 283 -1.63 -13.80 -2.12
C LEU A 283 -2.34 -12.43 -2.09
N ASN A 284 -3.16 -12.11 -3.10
CA ASN A 284 -3.82 -10.80 -3.22
C ASN A 284 -4.63 -10.44 -1.97
N ASN A 285 -4.55 -9.17 -1.55
CA ASN A 285 -5.09 -8.60 -0.32
C ASN A 285 -4.62 -9.28 0.99
N LYS A 286 -3.51 -10.04 0.98
CA LYS A 286 -2.87 -10.52 2.21
C LYS A 286 -1.76 -9.56 2.64
N HIS A 287 -1.75 -9.18 3.92
CA HIS A 287 -0.64 -8.44 4.51
C HIS A 287 0.65 -9.26 4.39
N ALA A 288 1.64 -8.71 3.68
CA ALA A 288 2.84 -9.41 3.25
C ALA A 288 3.74 -9.78 4.44
N ASN A 289 4.01 -8.84 5.34
CA ASN A 289 4.83 -9.08 6.53
C ASN A 289 4.19 -10.05 7.53
N THR A 290 2.86 -10.12 7.58
CA THR A 290 2.13 -11.16 8.32
C THR A 290 2.28 -12.55 7.66
N THR A 291 2.46 -12.61 6.35
CA THR A 291 2.43 -13.86 5.56
C THR A 291 3.80 -14.51 5.45
N ILE A 292 4.86 -13.76 5.10
CA ILE A 292 6.22 -14.31 4.86
C ILE A 292 6.75 -15.11 6.08
N PRO A 293 6.58 -14.67 7.34
CA PRO A 293 7.03 -15.42 8.52
C PRO A 293 6.35 -16.78 8.74
N LYS A 294 5.13 -16.98 8.22
CA LYS A 294 4.42 -18.26 8.30
C LYS A 294 5.16 -19.34 7.50
N PHE A 295 5.65 -18.97 6.31
CA PHE A 295 6.47 -19.82 5.43
C PHE A 295 7.93 -19.95 5.91
N LEU A 296 8.50 -18.93 6.58
CA LEU A 296 9.75 -19.10 7.32
C LEU A 296 9.63 -20.19 8.39
N GLY A 297 8.55 -20.16 9.19
CA GLY A 297 8.30 -21.18 10.20
C GLY A 297 7.99 -22.57 9.61
N ALA A 298 7.38 -22.64 8.44
CA ALA A 298 7.24 -23.87 7.67
C ALA A 298 8.62 -24.45 7.29
N LEU A 299 9.50 -23.64 6.68
CA LEU A 299 10.87 -24.06 6.37
C LEU A 299 11.65 -24.45 7.64
N LYS A 300 11.42 -23.73 8.74
CA LYS A 300 12.02 -24.03 10.04
C LYS A 300 11.59 -25.38 10.58
N ARG A 301 10.33 -25.80 10.39
CA ARG A 301 9.86 -27.16 10.74
C ARG A 301 10.66 -28.24 10.02
N TYR A 302 10.92 -28.05 8.72
CA TYR A 302 11.75 -28.97 7.94
C TYR A 302 13.17 -29.05 8.52
N ILE A 303 13.87 -27.92 8.67
CA ILE A 303 15.23 -27.85 9.25
C ILE A 303 15.29 -28.46 10.67
N ALA A 304 14.30 -28.14 11.50
CA ALA A 304 14.28 -28.52 12.91
C ALA A 304 13.86 -29.97 13.14
N LEU A 305 12.98 -30.55 12.33
CA LEU A 305 12.34 -31.85 12.61
C LEU A 305 12.51 -32.93 11.54
N ASP A 306 12.81 -32.62 10.27
CA ASP A 306 12.75 -33.63 9.20
C ASP A 306 13.67 -34.83 9.46
N GLY A 307 13.15 -36.03 9.23
CA GLY A 307 13.83 -37.29 9.49
C GLY A 307 14.03 -37.66 10.98
N LYS A 308 13.81 -36.73 11.91
CA LYS A 308 14.07 -36.91 13.35
C LYS A 308 12.89 -37.60 14.04
N THR A 309 13.14 -38.14 15.24
CA THR A 309 12.09 -38.74 16.08
C THR A 309 11.68 -37.76 17.17
N VAL A 310 10.41 -37.35 17.20
CA VAL A 310 9.82 -36.47 18.22
C VAL A 310 8.69 -37.23 18.90
N ASN A 311 8.66 -37.26 20.24
CA ASN A 311 7.66 -38.01 21.03
C ASN A 311 7.52 -39.52 20.65
N GLY A 312 8.57 -40.12 20.07
CA GLY A 312 8.56 -41.50 19.58
C GLY A 312 8.10 -41.69 18.14
N GLU A 313 7.62 -40.63 17.47
CA GLU A 313 7.19 -40.66 16.06
C GLU A 313 8.30 -40.10 15.16
N LYS A 314 8.60 -40.77 14.04
CA LYS A 314 9.51 -40.22 13.03
C LYS A 314 8.75 -39.18 12.20
N ILE A 315 9.26 -37.95 12.19
CA ILE A 315 8.67 -36.85 11.43
C ILE A 315 9.15 -36.90 9.98
N ASP A 316 8.19 -36.77 9.06
CA ASP A 316 8.40 -36.34 7.68
C ASP A 316 7.86 -34.91 7.59
N ALA A 317 8.73 -33.98 7.21
CA ALA A 317 8.44 -32.57 7.01
C ALA A 317 8.89 -32.10 5.62
N SER A 318 9.21 -33.02 4.70
CA SER A 318 9.62 -32.72 3.31
C SER A 318 8.64 -31.77 2.60
N ARG A 319 7.33 -32.00 2.78
CA ARG A 319 6.23 -31.14 2.28
C ARG A 319 6.34 -29.67 2.74
N TYR A 320 6.99 -29.39 3.86
CA TYR A 320 7.17 -28.03 4.37
C TYR A 320 8.33 -27.27 3.69
N LEU A 321 9.29 -27.98 3.07
CA LEU A 321 10.21 -27.36 2.11
C LEU A 321 9.46 -26.96 0.84
N GLU A 322 8.64 -27.86 0.29
CA GLU A 322 7.83 -27.58 -0.92
C GLU A 322 6.94 -26.32 -0.74
N TYR A 323 6.31 -26.15 0.43
CA TYR A 323 5.53 -24.94 0.75
C TYR A 323 6.37 -23.65 0.68
N ALA A 324 7.60 -23.70 1.21
CA ALA A 324 8.49 -22.54 1.31
C ALA A 324 9.10 -22.17 -0.06
N GLU A 325 9.48 -23.17 -0.86
CA GLU A 325 9.95 -22.97 -2.23
C GLU A 325 8.85 -22.36 -3.12
N ALA A 326 7.62 -22.89 -3.07
CA ALA A 326 6.51 -22.37 -3.85
C ALA A 326 6.10 -20.94 -3.45
N PHE A 327 6.12 -20.63 -2.15
CA PHE A 327 5.85 -19.27 -1.67
C PHE A 327 6.93 -18.28 -2.14
N TRP A 328 8.21 -18.65 -2.02
CA TRP A 328 9.31 -17.80 -2.47
C TRP A 328 9.21 -17.49 -3.97
N GLU A 329 8.98 -18.51 -4.79
CA GLU A 329 8.86 -18.36 -6.26
C GLU A 329 7.68 -17.46 -6.64
N MET A 330 6.53 -17.63 -5.98
CA MET A 330 5.32 -16.82 -6.19
C MET A 330 5.55 -15.34 -5.86
N VAL A 331 6.14 -15.02 -4.71
CA VAL A 331 6.43 -13.63 -4.32
C VAL A 331 7.48 -12.99 -5.24
N ASN A 332 8.54 -13.72 -5.56
CA ASN A 332 9.62 -13.23 -6.43
C ASN A 332 9.14 -12.97 -7.87
N THR A 333 8.23 -13.80 -8.39
CA THR A 333 7.79 -13.72 -9.79
C THR A 333 6.68 -12.68 -10.01
N HIS A 334 5.69 -12.61 -9.11
CA HIS A 334 4.43 -11.89 -9.38
C HIS A 334 4.24 -10.59 -8.60
N HIS A 335 4.98 -10.38 -7.50
CA HIS A 335 4.73 -9.26 -6.56
C HIS A 335 5.98 -8.44 -6.18
N THR A 336 7.12 -8.68 -6.83
CA THR A 336 8.42 -8.07 -6.47
C THR A 336 8.84 -6.97 -7.46
N TYR A 337 9.14 -5.78 -6.94
CA TYR A 337 9.73 -4.68 -7.69
C TYR A 337 11.24 -4.91 -7.92
N ILE A 338 11.85 -4.15 -8.85
CA ILE A 338 13.27 -4.26 -9.24
C ILE A 338 14.26 -4.17 -8.05
N THR A 339 13.85 -3.53 -6.95
CA THR A 339 14.63 -3.41 -5.71
C THR A 339 14.71 -4.69 -4.88
N GLY A 340 13.85 -5.69 -5.14
CA GLY A 340 13.62 -6.85 -4.27
C GLY A 340 12.55 -6.63 -3.19
N GLY A 341 12.02 -5.41 -3.09
CA GLY A 341 10.86 -5.10 -2.25
C GLY A 341 9.54 -5.52 -2.90
N ASN A 342 8.51 -5.72 -2.09
CA ASN A 342 7.16 -6.10 -2.51
C ASN A 342 6.11 -5.41 -1.63
N SER A 343 4.82 -5.56 -1.98
CA SER A 343 3.64 -4.93 -1.38
C SER A 343 3.41 -3.44 -1.70
N GLU A 344 2.13 -3.06 -1.66
CA GLU A 344 1.63 -1.69 -1.51
C GLU A 344 0.77 -1.63 -0.22
N TRP A 345 0.91 -0.58 0.58
CA TRP A 345 0.22 -0.43 1.88
C TRP A 345 0.30 -1.71 2.74
N GLU A 346 1.50 -2.32 2.80
CA GLU A 346 1.80 -3.53 3.58
C GLU A 346 1.16 -4.83 3.01
N HIS A 347 0.38 -4.76 1.92
CA HIS A 347 -0.37 -5.88 1.34
C HIS A 347 0.16 -6.29 -0.05
N PHE A 348 0.11 -7.58 -0.37
CA PHE A 348 0.26 -8.03 -1.75
C PHE A 348 -0.99 -7.64 -2.56
N GLY A 349 -0.80 -6.98 -3.70
CA GLY A 349 -1.87 -6.73 -4.67
C GLY A 349 -2.10 -7.91 -5.61
N MET A 350 -2.56 -7.63 -6.83
CA MET A 350 -2.77 -8.68 -7.83
C MET A 350 -1.47 -9.24 -8.39
N ASP A 351 -1.52 -10.46 -8.91
CA ASP A 351 -0.40 -11.04 -9.65
C ASP A 351 -0.09 -10.17 -10.89
N ASP A 352 1.20 -9.91 -11.14
CA ASP A 352 1.70 -9.22 -12.33
C ASP A 352 1.20 -7.77 -12.52
N VAL A 353 0.65 -7.13 -11.47
CA VAL A 353 0.23 -5.72 -11.48
C VAL A 353 1.15 -4.91 -10.57
N LEU A 354 2.03 -4.09 -11.15
CA LEU A 354 3.05 -3.34 -10.39
C LEU A 354 3.14 -1.86 -10.75
N ASP A 355 2.85 -1.42 -11.99
CA ASP A 355 2.81 0.01 -12.34
C ASP A 355 1.58 0.69 -11.75
N LYS A 356 0.41 0.03 -11.84
CA LYS A 356 -0.86 0.56 -11.31
C LYS A 356 -0.83 0.81 -9.79
N GLU A 357 -0.01 0.06 -9.06
CA GLU A 357 0.10 0.06 -7.60
C GLU A 357 1.36 0.82 -7.11
N ARG A 358 2.03 1.61 -7.97
CA ARG A 358 3.13 2.50 -7.55
C ARG A 358 2.60 3.71 -6.80
N THR A 359 2.94 3.83 -5.51
CA THR A 359 2.59 4.96 -4.65
C THR A 359 3.76 5.35 -3.72
N ASN A 360 3.46 6.10 -2.65
CA ASN A 360 4.39 6.43 -1.57
C ASN A 360 4.54 5.31 -0.52
N CYS A 361 3.71 4.26 -0.57
CA CYS A 361 3.62 3.24 0.48
C CYS A 361 3.93 1.82 -0.03
N ASN A 362 4.78 1.70 -1.05
CA ASN A 362 5.32 0.41 -1.49
C ASN A 362 6.44 -0.09 -0.58
N CYS A 363 6.78 -1.38 -0.71
CA CYS A 363 8.05 -1.95 -0.24
C CYS A 363 8.31 -1.73 1.25
N GLU A 364 7.45 -2.30 2.12
CA GLU A 364 7.71 -2.38 3.56
C GLU A 364 9.07 -3.07 3.80
N THR A 365 9.96 -2.42 4.55
CA THR A 365 11.35 -2.88 4.74
C THR A 365 11.42 -4.25 5.46
N CYS A 366 10.44 -4.60 6.30
CA CYS A 366 10.34 -5.93 6.91
C CYS A 366 10.14 -7.06 5.91
N ASN A 367 9.43 -6.82 4.80
CA ASN A 367 9.16 -7.85 3.79
C ASN A 367 10.47 -8.29 3.15
N SER A 368 11.31 -7.32 2.78
CA SER A 368 12.66 -7.55 2.27
C SER A 368 13.51 -8.32 3.29
N TYR A 369 13.54 -7.91 4.56
CA TYR A 369 14.27 -8.63 5.63
C TYR A 369 13.81 -10.09 5.77
N ASN A 370 12.50 -10.36 5.75
CA ASN A 370 11.95 -11.72 5.90
C ASN A 370 12.16 -12.57 4.63
N MET A 371 12.07 -11.98 3.44
CA MET A 371 12.43 -12.66 2.18
C MET A 371 13.93 -12.95 2.10
N LEU A 372 14.80 -12.10 2.64
CA LEU A 372 16.23 -12.39 2.78
C LEU A 372 16.47 -13.60 3.70
N LYS A 373 15.85 -13.64 4.90
CA LYS A 373 15.89 -14.83 5.77
C LYS A 373 15.49 -16.10 5.00
N LEU A 374 14.41 -16.03 4.23
CA LEU A 374 13.86 -17.19 3.52
C LEU A 374 14.81 -17.68 2.41
N SER A 375 15.30 -16.75 1.59
CA SER A 375 16.25 -17.02 0.51
C SER A 375 17.55 -17.66 1.03
N ARG A 376 18.05 -17.15 2.16
CA ARG A 376 19.28 -17.62 2.80
C ARG A 376 19.20 -19.09 3.23
N GLU A 377 18.10 -19.47 3.88
CA GLU A 377 17.91 -20.85 4.34
C GLU A 377 17.54 -21.80 3.18
N LEU A 378 16.77 -21.34 2.18
CA LEU A 378 16.52 -22.12 0.95
C LEU A 378 17.81 -22.39 0.17
N PHE A 379 18.72 -21.40 0.06
CA PHE A 379 20.04 -21.61 -0.53
C PHE A 379 20.84 -22.69 0.23
N LYS A 380 20.86 -22.64 1.56
CA LYS A 380 21.61 -23.62 2.38
C LYS A 380 21.11 -25.07 2.21
N ILE A 381 19.85 -25.26 1.82
CA ILE A 381 19.22 -26.57 1.60
C ILE A 381 19.38 -27.05 0.16
N THR A 382 19.32 -26.14 -0.82
CA THR A 382 19.24 -26.48 -2.26
C THR A 382 20.55 -26.29 -3.02
N GLY A 383 21.40 -25.37 -2.57
CA GLY A 383 22.58 -24.89 -3.28
C GLY A 383 22.29 -24.11 -4.58
N ASP A 384 21.04 -23.68 -4.83
CA ASP A 384 20.65 -22.95 -6.05
C ASP A 384 21.00 -21.45 -5.95
N SER A 385 21.80 -20.94 -6.89
CA SER A 385 22.26 -19.55 -6.86
C SER A 385 21.13 -18.52 -6.97
N LYS A 386 19.95 -18.86 -7.51
CA LYS A 386 18.84 -17.89 -7.70
C LYS A 386 18.45 -17.18 -6.41
N TYR A 387 18.53 -17.90 -5.28
CA TYR A 387 18.24 -17.37 -3.95
C TYR A 387 19.29 -16.32 -3.51
N MET A 388 20.54 -16.47 -3.94
CA MET A 388 21.64 -15.53 -3.68
C MET A 388 21.69 -14.37 -4.69
N ASP A 389 21.24 -14.58 -5.93
CA ASP A 389 20.98 -13.50 -6.89
C ASP A 389 19.88 -12.55 -6.37
N PHE A 390 18.77 -13.10 -5.83
CA PHE A 390 17.77 -12.32 -5.10
C PHE A 390 18.31 -11.69 -3.82
N TYR A 391 19.14 -12.41 -3.04
CA TYR A 391 19.71 -11.89 -1.80
C TYR A 391 20.56 -10.65 -2.05
N GLU A 392 21.49 -10.70 -3.01
CA GLU A 392 22.32 -9.55 -3.37
C GLU A 392 21.48 -8.38 -3.90
N ASN A 393 20.51 -8.65 -4.78
CA ASN A 393 19.63 -7.61 -5.32
C ASN A 393 18.87 -6.87 -4.20
N THR A 394 18.25 -7.62 -3.29
CA THR A 394 17.42 -7.08 -2.21
C THR A 394 18.27 -6.46 -1.09
N TYR A 395 19.46 -7.00 -0.83
CA TYR A 395 20.44 -6.43 0.10
C TYR A 395 20.84 -5.02 -0.32
N TYR A 396 21.30 -4.82 -1.56
CA TYR A 396 21.71 -3.49 -2.03
C TYR A 396 20.52 -2.54 -2.13
N ASN A 397 19.42 -2.98 -2.75
CA ASN A 397 18.43 -2.06 -3.29
C ASN A 397 17.20 -1.86 -2.40
N SER A 398 16.99 -2.72 -1.40
CA SER A 398 16.01 -2.50 -0.32
C SER A 398 16.66 -2.37 1.06
N ILE A 399 17.59 -3.24 1.46
CA ILE A 399 18.16 -3.19 2.82
C ILE A 399 19.12 -2.02 3.03
N LEU A 400 20.26 -1.94 2.33
CA LEU A 400 21.17 -0.78 2.45
C LEU A 400 20.44 0.53 2.09
N SER A 401 19.50 0.46 1.14
CA SER A 401 18.63 1.56 0.75
C SER A 401 17.75 2.13 1.88
N SER A 402 17.47 1.34 2.92
CA SER A 402 16.56 1.69 4.01
C SER A 402 17.16 2.60 5.10
N GLN A 403 18.48 2.64 5.29
CA GLN A 403 19.09 3.41 6.38
C GLN A 403 19.59 4.77 5.89
N ASN A 404 19.40 5.80 6.71
CA ASN A 404 20.08 7.07 6.55
C ASN A 404 21.53 6.95 7.07
N PRO A 405 22.56 7.04 6.21
CA PRO A 405 23.95 6.78 6.59
C PRO A 405 24.57 7.84 7.53
N GLU A 406 23.92 8.99 7.73
CA GLU A 406 24.35 10.02 8.69
C GLU A 406 23.80 9.78 10.11
N THR A 407 22.63 9.16 10.24
CA THR A 407 21.87 9.08 11.50
C THR A 407 21.64 7.65 12.02
N GLY A 408 21.73 6.64 11.16
CA GLY A 408 21.41 5.24 11.49
C GLY A 408 19.91 4.90 11.47
N MET A 409 19.03 5.88 11.22
CA MET A 409 17.58 5.66 11.24
C MET A 409 17.08 5.02 9.94
N THR A 410 16.08 4.14 10.05
CA THR A 410 15.57 3.32 8.93
C THR A 410 14.21 3.78 8.38
N THR A 411 13.96 3.50 7.10
CA THR A 411 12.66 3.69 6.44
C THR A 411 11.62 2.68 6.92
N TYR A 412 10.34 3.03 6.73
CA TYR A 412 9.26 2.04 6.71
C TYR A 412 9.03 1.53 5.29
N PHE A 413 8.38 2.36 4.47
CA PHE A 413 8.15 2.16 3.04
C PHE A 413 9.28 2.74 2.17
N GLN A 414 9.37 2.26 0.93
CA GLN A 414 10.24 2.79 -0.11
C GLN A 414 9.39 3.05 -1.37
N PRO A 415 8.92 4.30 -1.59
CA PRO A 415 8.07 4.68 -2.73
C PRO A 415 8.57 4.15 -4.09
N MET A 416 7.68 3.54 -4.87
CA MET A 416 7.97 3.19 -6.28
C MET A 416 7.36 4.21 -7.27
N ALA A 417 6.43 5.07 -6.82
CA ALA A 417 6.00 6.23 -7.60
C ALA A 417 7.13 7.27 -7.71
N THR A 418 7.36 7.81 -8.91
CA THR A 418 8.48 8.71 -9.17
C THR A 418 8.17 10.13 -8.68
N GLY A 419 9.15 10.76 -8.03
CA GLY A 419 9.04 12.10 -7.46
C GLY A 419 8.81 12.13 -5.95
N TYR A 420 8.63 10.99 -5.27
CA TYR A 420 8.63 10.89 -3.80
C TYR A 420 10.08 10.79 -3.25
N PHE A 421 10.21 10.72 -1.91
CA PHE A 421 11.49 10.66 -1.19
C PHE A 421 11.40 9.73 0.03
N LYS A 422 12.55 9.28 0.55
CA LYS A 422 12.63 8.39 1.72
C LYS A 422 12.36 9.14 3.03
N VAL A 423 11.54 8.55 3.90
CA VAL A 423 11.26 9.04 5.25
C VAL A 423 11.82 8.06 6.28
N TYR A 424 12.53 8.56 7.29
CA TYR A 424 13.23 7.74 8.29
C TYR A 424 12.59 7.83 9.67
N SER A 425 12.82 6.80 10.48
CA SER A 425 12.42 6.73 11.89
C SER A 425 13.11 7.79 12.77
N SER A 426 12.63 7.93 14.01
CA SER A 426 13.26 8.76 15.04
C SER A 426 13.63 7.90 16.25
N PRO A 427 14.82 8.08 16.87
CA PRO A 427 15.44 7.06 17.73
C PRO A 427 14.59 6.56 18.91
N PHE A 428 13.70 7.40 19.44
CA PHE A 428 13.02 7.15 20.71
C PHE A 428 11.50 7.35 20.66
N ASN A 429 10.93 7.56 19.46
CA ASN A 429 9.47 7.69 19.27
C ASN A 429 8.91 6.82 18.14
N HIS A 430 9.70 6.42 17.13
CA HIS A 430 9.20 5.58 16.02
C HIS A 430 9.68 4.14 16.22
N PHE A 431 8.92 3.36 17.01
CA PHE A 431 9.16 1.93 17.23
C PHE A 431 8.33 1.09 16.26
N TRP A 432 8.52 1.32 14.97
CA TRP A 432 7.82 0.58 13.93
C TRP A 432 8.38 -0.85 13.80
N CYS A 433 7.64 -1.76 13.15
CA CYS A 433 8.16 -3.07 12.73
C CYS A 433 9.50 -2.92 11.96
N CYS A 434 9.56 -1.98 11.01
CA CYS A 434 10.75 -1.69 10.20
C CYS A 434 11.92 -1.06 10.98
N THR A 435 11.66 -0.53 12.18
CA THR A 435 12.72 -0.13 13.11
C THR A 435 13.30 -1.35 13.82
N GLY A 436 12.45 -2.33 14.16
CA GLY A 436 12.86 -3.63 14.67
C GLY A 436 13.72 -4.42 13.69
N SER A 437 13.21 -4.69 12.48
CA SER A 437 13.98 -5.38 11.43
C SER A 437 15.19 -4.57 10.95
N GLY A 438 15.12 -3.24 11.05
CA GLY A 438 16.23 -2.33 10.80
C GLY A 438 17.44 -2.63 11.69
N MET A 439 17.24 -2.59 13.01
CA MET A 439 18.31 -2.88 13.99
C MET A 439 19.02 -4.21 13.70
N GLU A 440 18.26 -5.27 13.41
CA GLU A 440 18.82 -6.58 13.07
C GLU A 440 19.51 -6.65 11.70
N SER A 441 19.04 -5.88 10.71
CA SER A 441 19.62 -5.90 9.36
C SER A 441 21.04 -5.31 9.39
N PHE A 442 21.19 -4.19 10.08
CA PHE A 442 22.46 -3.45 10.10
C PHE A 442 23.50 -4.02 11.06
N THR A 443 23.13 -4.91 12.00
CA THR A 443 24.08 -5.67 12.83
C THR A 443 24.67 -6.92 12.18
N LYS A 444 24.20 -7.33 11.00
CA LYS A 444 24.59 -8.61 10.38
C LYS A 444 24.96 -8.53 8.90
N LEU A 445 25.27 -7.35 8.36
CA LEU A 445 25.48 -7.10 6.93
C LEU A 445 26.41 -8.10 6.20
N GLY A 446 27.44 -8.64 6.89
CA GLY A 446 28.36 -9.63 6.34
C GLY A 446 27.88 -11.10 6.35
N ASP A 447 26.74 -11.42 6.98
CA ASP A 447 26.34 -12.79 7.38
C ASP A 447 26.13 -13.81 6.25
N THR A 448 26.09 -13.34 5.01
CA THR A 448 25.74 -14.15 3.83
C THR A 448 26.77 -14.03 2.72
N ILE A 449 27.81 -13.18 2.88
CA ILE A 449 28.90 -13.03 1.89
C ILE A 449 29.61 -14.37 1.64
N TYR A 450 29.81 -15.15 2.71
CA TYR A 450 30.46 -16.45 2.67
C TYR A 450 29.61 -17.53 3.35
N MET A 451 29.66 -18.74 2.81
CA MET A 451 29.15 -19.99 3.43
C MET A 451 30.09 -21.15 3.08
N HIS A 452 30.00 -22.29 3.76
CA HIS A 452 30.90 -23.41 3.51
C HIS A 452 30.23 -24.80 3.57
N SER A 453 30.87 -25.80 2.97
CA SER A 453 30.54 -27.22 3.13
C SER A 453 31.85 -28.00 3.07
N ASP A 454 32.30 -28.54 4.20
CA ASP A 454 33.59 -29.20 4.37
C ASP A 454 34.77 -28.37 3.80
N ASP A 455 35.36 -28.79 2.69
CA ASP A 455 36.49 -28.13 2.01
C ASP A 455 36.05 -27.03 1.02
N THR A 456 34.74 -26.86 0.81
CA THR A 456 34.16 -25.92 -0.17
C THR A 456 33.83 -24.57 0.46
N LEU A 457 34.30 -23.48 -0.15
CA LEU A 457 33.95 -22.10 0.22
C LEU A 457 33.04 -21.49 -0.85
N TYR A 458 31.80 -21.19 -0.48
CA TYR A 458 30.87 -20.41 -1.29
C TYR A 458 31.09 -18.93 -1.03
N VAL A 459 31.37 -18.20 -2.12
CA VAL A 459 31.41 -16.74 -2.15
C VAL A 459 30.14 -16.27 -2.87
N ASN A 460 29.22 -15.72 -2.10
CA ASN A 460 27.90 -15.34 -2.57
C ASN A 460 27.82 -13.87 -3.00
N MET A 461 28.61 -12.97 -2.40
CA MET A 461 28.52 -11.51 -2.65
C MET A 461 29.91 -10.88 -2.77
N TYR A 462 30.02 -9.87 -3.63
CA TYR A 462 31.31 -9.27 -4.01
C TYR A 462 31.58 -7.93 -3.32
N GLN A 463 31.57 -7.94 -1.97
CA GLN A 463 31.84 -6.79 -1.11
C GLN A 463 33.16 -6.90 -0.35
N SER A 464 33.89 -5.81 -0.21
CA SER A 464 35.19 -5.81 0.49
C SER A 464 35.04 -6.29 1.94
N SER A 465 35.77 -7.34 2.28
CA SER A 465 35.61 -8.08 3.55
C SER A 465 36.81 -8.99 3.84
N ILE A 466 36.89 -9.50 5.07
CA ILE A 466 37.91 -10.45 5.51
C ILE A 466 37.23 -11.63 6.20
N LEU A 467 37.41 -12.84 5.66
CA LEU A 467 36.99 -14.11 6.27
C LEU A 467 38.15 -14.74 7.05
N SER A 468 37.89 -15.15 8.29
CA SER A 468 38.81 -15.85 9.19
C SER A 468 38.37 -17.30 9.39
N TRP A 469 38.70 -18.18 8.44
CA TRP A 469 38.27 -19.58 8.43
C TRP A 469 39.11 -20.43 9.40
N ALA A 470 38.69 -20.46 10.66
CA ALA A 470 39.40 -21.13 11.76
C ALA A 470 39.68 -22.62 11.50
N ASP A 471 38.69 -23.38 11.03
CA ASP A 471 38.82 -24.83 10.77
C ASP A 471 39.88 -25.17 9.71
N LYS A 472 40.12 -24.25 8.77
CA LYS A 472 41.18 -24.38 7.75
C LYS A 472 42.51 -23.77 8.18
N ASN A 473 42.56 -23.02 9.30
CA ASN A 473 43.65 -22.12 9.64
C ASN A 473 44.02 -21.21 8.44
N MET A 474 43.00 -20.62 7.81
CA MET A 474 43.14 -19.74 6.64
C MET A 474 42.40 -18.43 6.86
N LYS A 475 42.91 -17.36 6.25
CA LYS A 475 42.29 -16.05 6.18
C LYS A 475 42.21 -15.62 4.71
N ILE A 476 41.05 -15.17 4.28
CA ILE A 476 40.77 -14.77 2.90
C ILE A 476 40.37 -13.30 2.93
N THR A 477 41.18 -12.44 2.30
CA THR A 477 40.90 -11.01 2.18
C THR A 477 40.32 -10.73 0.80
N GLN A 478 39.06 -10.29 0.75
CA GLN A 478 38.36 -9.89 -0.48
C GLN A 478 38.43 -8.37 -0.65
N GLU A 479 39.08 -7.92 -1.71
CA GLU A 479 39.13 -6.53 -2.16
C GLU A 479 38.26 -6.41 -3.41
N SER A 480 37.13 -5.70 -3.35
CA SER A 480 36.20 -5.55 -4.47
C SER A 480 36.13 -4.11 -4.97
N THR A 481 36.01 -3.94 -6.28
CA THR A 481 35.64 -2.65 -6.90
C THR A 481 34.17 -2.57 -7.29
N ILE A 482 33.43 -3.70 -7.24
CA ILE A 482 32.00 -3.77 -7.58
C ILE A 482 31.19 -2.99 -6.55
N PRO A 483 30.26 -2.09 -6.96
CA PRO A 483 29.79 -1.83 -8.34
C PRO A 483 30.46 -0.63 -9.04
N ASP A 484 31.43 0.05 -8.44
CA ASP A 484 32.07 1.22 -9.06
C ASP A 484 33.00 0.81 -10.24
N GLY A 485 33.60 -0.40 -10.18
CA GLY A 485 34.30 -1.13 -11.25
C GLY A 485 33.96 -2.64 -11.28
N ASP A 486 34.54 -3.41 -12.21
CA ASP A 486 34.07 -4.77 -12.58
C ASP A 486 34.85 -5.94 -11.96
N THR A 487 35.78 -5.67 -11.04
CA THR A 487 36.83 -6.64 -10.63
C THR A 487 36.91 -6.81 -9.11
N THR A 488 37.17 -8.04 -8.67
CA THR A 488 37.35 -8.41 -7.26
C THR A 488 38.51 -9.39 -7.09
N LYS A 489 39.25 -9.26 -5.98
CA LYS A 489 40.53 -9.91 -5.71
C LYS A 489 40.52 -10.57 -4.33
N PHE A 490 40.90 -11.84 -4.30
CA PHE A 490 40.99 -12.67 -3.11
C PHE A 490 42.47 -12.92 -2.81
N THR A 491 42.94 -12.46 -1.66
CA THR A 491 44.31 -12.71 -1.18
C THR A 491 44.27 -13.73 -0.07
N ILE A 492 45.05 -14.81 -0.21
CA ILE A 492 45.02 -15.96 0.70
C ILE A 492 46.17 -15.87 1.71
N GLU A 493 45.84 -16.09 2.99
CA GLU A 493 46.76 -16.32 4.10
C GLU A 493 46.47 -17.70 4.71
N GLY A 494 47.50 -18.48 5.04
CA GLY A 494 47.38 -19.89 5.46
C GLY A 494 47.75 -20.86 4.33
N SER A 495 47.41 -22.14 4.44
CA SER A 495 47.69 -23.11 3.37
C SER A 495 46.88 -24.40 3.44
N GLY A 496 46.37 -24.85 2.30
CA GLY A 496 45.74 -26.17 2.13
C GLY A 496 44.77 -26.24 0.96
N ALA A 497 44.15 -27.40 0.79
CA ALA A 497 43.11 -27.64 -0.21
C ALA A 497 41.84 -26.84 0.09
N VAL A 498 41.37 -26.07 -0.89
CA VAL A 498 40.08 -25.37 -0.87
C VAL A 498 39.40 -25.54 -2.23
N ASP A 499 38.07 -25.74 -2.21
CA ASP A 499 37.22 -25.70 -3.40
C ASP A 499 36.42 -24.39 -3.41
N PHE A 500 36.95 -23.34 -4.05
CA PHE A 500 36.25 -22.06 -4.15
C PHE A 500 35.07 -22.17 -5.12
N ARG A 501 33.91 -21.67 -4.70
CA ARG A 501 32.69 -21.52 -5.50
C ARG A 501 32.33 -20.04 -5.54
N PHE A 502 32.63 -19.38 -6.64
CA PHE A 502 32.30 -17.96 -6.85
C PHE A 502 30.96 -17.85 -7.60
N ARG A 503 29.91 -17.23 -7.03
CA ARG A 503 28.61 -17.11 -7.72
C ARG A 503 28.77 -16.40 -9.07
N ILE A 504 28.16 -16.92 -10.12
CA ILE A 504 28.13 -16.31 -11.45
C ILE A 504 26.81 -15.50 -11.56
N PRO A 505 26.81 -14.17 -11.37
CA PRO A 505 25.56 -13.44 -11.13
C PRO A 505 24.64 -13.35 -12.36
N ASP A 506 23.34 -13.23 -12.11
CA ASP A 506 22.31 -12.93 -13.14
C ASP A 506 22.62 -11.64 -13.93
N TRP A 507 23.07 -10.61 -13.21
CA TRP A 507 23.23 -9.25 -13.72
C TRP A 507 24.43 -9.07 -14.65
N LYS A 508 25.38 -10.02 -14.69
CA LYS A 508 26.57 -9.92 -15.54
C LYS A 508 26.21 -9.66 -17.01
N ALA A 509 27.00 -8.84 -17.68
CA ALA A 509 26.86 -8.45 -19.08
C ALA A 509 27.68 -9.33 -20.04
N GLY A 510 28.59 -10.16 -19.52
CA GLY A 510 29.47 -10.99 -20.32
C GLY A 510 29.86 -12.30 -19.64
N ASN A 511 30.96 -12.89 -20.09
CA ASN A 511 31.59 -14.03 -19.44
C ASN A 511 32.43 -13.53 -18.24
N MET A 512 32.17 -14.06 -17.05
CA MET A 512 33.07 -13.90 -15.91
C MET A 512 34.42 -14.57 -16.24
N THR A 513 35.54 -13.92 -15.93
CA THR A 513 36.88 -14.51 -16.09
C THR A 513 37.60 -14.60 -14.77
N VAL A 514 38.35 -15.68 -14.57
CA VAL A 514 39.15 -15.95 -13.37
C VAL A 514 40.63 -15.98 -13.72
N LYS A 515 41.47 -15.44 -12.84
CA LYS A 515 42.92 -15.66 -12.82
C LYS A 515 43.35 -16.23 -11.46
N VAL A 516 44.41 -17.02 -11.44
CA VAL A 516 45.12 -17.44 -10.22
C VAL A 516 46.59 -17.08 -10.42
N ASP A 517 47.17 -16.34 -9.47
CA ASP A 517 48.54 -15.78 -9.52
C ASP A 517 48.83 -14.99 -10.83
N GLY A 518 47.78 -14.38 -11.41
CA GLY A 518 47.81 -13.64 -12.67
C GLY A 518 47.64 -14.48 -13.94
N GLU A 519 47.74 -15.81 -13.87
CA GLU A 519 47.48 -16.71 -15.00
C GLU A 519 45.98 -17.01 -15.16
N LYS A 520 45.48 -17.02 -16.39
CA LYS A 520 44.04 -17.24 -16.65
C LYS A 520 43.62 -18.67 -16.31
N CYS A 521 42.69 -18.81 -15.37
CA CYS A 521 42.15 -20.09 -14.94
C CYS A 521 40.85 -20.46 -15.70
N SER A 522 40.64 -21.75 -15.97
CA SER A 522 39.37 -22.28 -16.49
C SER A 522 38.59 -22.99 -15.38
N TYR A 523 37.44 -22.43 -15.02
CA TYR A 523 36.51 -22.98 -14.03
C TYR A 523 35.46 -23.91 -14.67
N LYS A 524 34.76 -24.69 -13.84
CA LYS A 524 33.51 -25.36 -14.19
C LYS A 524 32.34 -24.60 -13.58
N THR A 525 31.17 -24.60 -14.22
CA THR A 525 29.93 -24.12 -13.59
C THR A 525 29.25 -25.27 -12.87
N VAL A 526 28.91 -25.09 -11.60
CA VAL A 526 28.13 -26.03 -10.77
C VAL A 526 27.11 -25.23 -9.96
N ASN A 527 25.82 -25.50 -10.13
CA ASN A 527 24.69 -24.82 -9.45
C ASN A 527 24.74 -23.28 -9.50
N GLY A 528 25.23 -22.70 -10.60
CA GLY A 528 25.40 -21.25 -10.75
C GLY A 528 26.74 -20.69 -10.24
N TYR A 529 27.63 -21.52 -9.67
CA TYR A 529 28.94 -21.11 -9.16
C TYR A 529 30.09 -21.56 -10.08
N ALA A 530 31.10 -20.69 -10.24
CA ALA A 530 32.38 -21.02 -10.83
C ALA A 530 33.26 -21.77 -9.82
N GLN A 531 33.53 -23.04 -10.11
CA GLN A 531 34.39 -23.91 -9.30
C GLN A 531 35.88 -23.69 -9.63
N VAL A 532 36.66 -23.37 -8.60
CA VAL A 532 38.12 -23.20 -8.65
C VAL A 532 38.75 -23.97 -7.48
N THR A 533 39.11 -25.23 -7.74
CA THR A 533 39.71 -26.13 -6.75
C THR A 533 41.24 -26.05 -6.80
N GLY A 534 41.91 -25.98 -5.64
CA GLY A 534 43.38 -25.94 -5.60
C GLY A 534 43.97 -26.16 -4.21
N GLU A 535 45.28 -26.44 -4.18
CA GLU A 535 46.14 -26.37 -2.97
C GLU A 535 46.73 -24.96 -2.91
N PHE A 536 46.17 -24.12 -2.04
CA PHE A 536 46.56 -22.71 -1.93
C PHE A 536 47.54 -22.49 -0.77
N LYS A 537 48.32 -21.40 -0.83
CA LYS A 537 49.32 -20.99 0.17
C LYS A 537 49.30 -19.47 0.40
N THR A 538 49.92 -19.02 1.49
CA THR A 538 50.04 -17.60 1.82
C THR A 538 50.68 -16.80 0.68
N GLY A 539 49.95 -15.78 0.21
CA GLY A 539 50.36 -14.91 -0.88
C GLY A 539 49.74 -15.23 -2.24
N ASP A 540 49.00 -16.35 -2.35
CA ASP A 540 48.26 -16.69 -3.57
C ASP A 540 47.10 -15.72 -3.78
N VAL A 541 46.83 -15.39 -5.05
CA VAL A 541 45.80 -14.43 -5.43
C VAL A 541 44.86 -15.03 -6.47
N ILE A 542 43.56 -15.01 -6.18
CA ILE A 542 42.50 -15.26 -7.15
C ILE A 542 41.88 -13.92 -7.55
N GLU A 543 41.76 -13.65 -8.85
CA GLU A 543 41.16 -12.42 -9.37
C GLU A 543 39.97 -12.78 -10.28
N LEU A 544 38.82 -12.17 -10.03
CA LEU A 544 37.61 -12.29 -10.86
C LEU A 544 37.36 -10.96 -11.56
N THR A 545 36.99 -11.02 -12.84
CA THR A 545 36.38 -9.89 -13.57
C THR A 545 34.99 -10.31 -14.00
N ILE A 546 33.97 -9.52 -13.61
CA ILE A 546 32.55 -9.78 -13.82
C ILE A 546 31.95 -8.60 -14.60
N PRO A 547 31.91 -8.65 -15.95
CA PRO A 547 31.56 -7.47 -16.74
C PRO A 547 30.17 -6.91 -16.41
N GLU A 548 30.10 -5.61 -16.15
CA GLU A 548 28.87 -4.87 -15.85
C GLU A 548 28.39 -4.04 -17.06
N ALA A 549 27.07 -3.90 -17.19
CA ALA A 549 26.41 -3.03 -18.16
C ALA A 549 25.07 -2.57 -17.58
N VAL A 550 24.47 -1.54 -18.18
CA VAL A 550 23.09 -1.17 -17.90
C VAL A 550 22.17 -2.26 -18.46
N LYS A 551 21.20 -2.70 -17.66
CA LYS A 551 20.07 -3.54 -18.08
C LYS A 551 18.77 -2.81 -17.74
N ALA A 552 17.83 -2.79 -18.70
CA ALA A 552 16.49 -2.23 -18.54
C ALA A 552 15.49 -3.34 -18.19
N TYR A 553 14.60 -3.08 -17.23
CA TYR A 553 13.62 -4.03 -16.72
C TYR A 553 12.22 -3.41 -16.81
N PRO A 554 11.31 -3.96 -17.62
CA PRO A 554 9.93 -3.47 -17.72
C PRO A 554 9.11 -3.84 -16.49
N LEU A 555 8.01 -3.12 -16.25
CA LEU A 555 6.94 -3.60 -15.36
C LEU A 555 5.98 -4.55 -16.12
N PRO A 556 5.49 -5.62 -15.47
CA PRO A 556 4.71 -6.68 -16.12
C PRO A 556 3.37 -6.19 -16.70
N ASP A 557 2.65 -5.32 -16.00
CA ASP A 557 1.40 -4.71 -16.44
C ASP A 557 1.58 -3.62 -17.52
N LYS A 558 2.81 -3.15 -17.76
CA LYS A 558 3.08 -2.02 -18.66
C LYS A 558 4.48 -2.02 -19.25
N ASN A 559 4.61 -2.68 -20.40
CA ASN A 559 5.86 -2.84 -21.15
C ASN A 559 6.51 -1.55 -21.74
N THR A 560 5.97 -0.37 -21.44
CA THR A 560 6.59 0.94 -21.71
C THR A 560 7.24 1.58 -20.47
N VAL A 561 6.96 1.07 -19.26
CA VAL A 561 7.56 1.58 -18.01
C VAL A 561 8.76 0.72 -17.65
N TYR A 562 9.92 1.36 -17.50
CA TYR A 562 11.20 0.70 -17.23
C TYR A 562 11.90 1.27 -15.99
N GLY A 563 12.52 0.37 -15.22
CA GLY A 563 13.60 0.68 -14.27
C GLY A 563 14.93 0.11 -14.76
N PHE A 564 16.05 0.54 -14.16
CA PHE A 564 17.40 0.19 -14.63
C PHE A 564 18.27 -0.39 -13.50
N LYS A 565 19.11 -1.39 -13.82
CA LYS A 565 20.24 -1.81 -12.98
C LYS A 565 21.56 -1.61 -13.74
N TYR A 566 22.63 -1.36 -12.99
CA TYR A 566 24.01 -1.52 -13.43
C TYR A 566 24.70 -2.48 -12.45
N GLY A 567 25.11 -3.65 -12.93
CA GLY A 567 25.56 -4.72 -12.06
C GLY A 567 24.50 -5.10 -11.00
N PRO A 568 24.86 -5.25 -9.71
CA PRO A 568 23.91 -5.59 -8.65
C PRO A 568 22.98 -4.43 -8.26
N VAL A 569 23.27 -3.17 -8.63
CA VAL A 569 22.58 -1.99 -8.10
C VAL A 569 21.50 -1.45 -9.05
N VAL A 570 20.32 -1.18 -8.48
CA VAL A 570 19.25 -0.39 -9.10
C VAL A 570 19.68 1.07 -9.19
N LEU A 571 19.37 1.70 -10.31
CA LEU A 571 19.59 3.12 -10.56
C LEU A 571 18.26 3.88 -10.42
N SER A 572 18.29 5.02 -9.75
CA SER A 572 17.18 5.99 -9.73
C SER A 572 17.63 7.36 -10.21
N ALA A 573 16.76 8.13 -10.83
CA ALA A 573 17.06 9.52 -11.22
C ALA A 573 16.89 10.47 -10.03
N GLU A 574 17.76 11.49 -9.93
CA GLU A 574 17.74 12.49 -8.86
C GLU A 574 16.81 13.67 -9.20
N LEU A 575 15.80 13.93 -8.35
CA LEU A 575 14.73 14.91 -8.60
C LEU A 575 14.72 16.10 -7.61
N GLY A 576 15.85 16.34 -6.95
CA GLY A 576 16.05 17.51 -6.08
C GLY A 576 15.36 17.42 -4.72
N LYS A 577 15.25 18.58 -4.04
CA LYS A 577 14.85 18.66 -2.61
C LYS A 577 13.69 19.64 -2.35
N GLN A 578 12.86 19.88 -3.35
CA GLN A 578 11.73 20.82 -3.25
C GLN A 578 10.65 20.25 -2.34
N ASP A 579 10.16 21.07 -1.40
CA ASP A 579 8.93 20.85 -0.61
C ASP A 579 8.75 19.41 -0.10
N MET A 580 9.79 18.86 0.55
CA MET A 580 9.81 17.49 1.08
C MET A 580 8.98 17.39 2.38
N THR A 581 7.67 17.56 2.25
CA THR A 581 6.68 17.46 3.33
C THR A 581 6.25 16.02 3.59
N THR A 582 5.85 15.74 4.84
CA THR A 582 5.41 14.41 5.28
C THR A 582 3.96 14.44 5.76
N SER A 583 3.35 13.26 5.82
CA SER A 583 2.05 12.96 6.43
C SER A 583 2.20 11.69 7.27
N SER A 584 1.11 11.19 7.85
CA SER A 584 1.06 9.87 8.49
C SER A 584 -0.07 9.01 7.95
N THR A 585 0.01 7.70 8.19
CA THR A 585 -1.02 6.70 7.84
C THR A 585 -1.05 5.58 8.88
N GLY A 586 -2.23 4.97 9.05
CA GLY A 586 -2.49 3.87 9.97
C GLY A 586 -2.00 4.17 11.39
N MET A 587 -1.25 3.24 11.98
CA MET A 587 -0.65 3.44 13.30
C MET A 587 0.63 4.28 13.23
N TRP A 588 0.49 5.56 12.87
CA TRP A 588 1.53 6.59 13.03
C TRP A 588 2.82 6.27 12.25
N VAL A 589 2.68 5.67 11.07
CA VAL A 589 3.78 5.50 10.12
C VAL A 589 3.95 6.80 9.35
N THR A 590 5.14 7.37 9.32
CA THR A 590 5.40 8.65 8.63
C THR A 590 5.75 8.42 7.16
N ILE A 591 5.06 9.11 6.26
CA ILE A 591 5.14 8.91 4.80
C ILE A 591 5.40 10.23 4.07
N PRO A 592 6.01 10.25 2.87
CA PRO A 592 6.19 11.47 2.09
C PRO A 592 4.84 11.88 1.49
N LYS A 593 4.43 13.15 1.68
CA LYS A 593 3.04 13.58 1.40
C LYS A 593 2.72 13.67 -0.10
N GLU A 594 3.57 14.36 -0.87
CA GLU A 594 3.29 14.71 -2.27
C GLU A 594 4.48 14.34 -3.17
N ALA A 595 4.20 13.88 -4.39
CA ALA A 595 5.22 13.66 -5.43
C ALA A 595 5.54 14.96 -6.17
N ILE A 596 6.81 15.18 -6.50
CA ILE A 596 7.25 16.26 -7.39
C ILE A 596 8.20 15.66 -8.44
N THR A 597 7.74 15.65 -9.70
CA THR A 597 8.52 15.32 -10.90
C THR A 597 8.08 16.25 -12.04
N PRO A 598 8.95 16.61 -13.02
CA PRO A 598 8.53 17.33 -14.22
C PRO A 598 7.54 16.53 -15.09
N SER A 599 7.75 15.21 -15.16
CA SER A 599 6.94 14.22 -15.89
C SER A 599 7.37 12.82 -15.42
N GLU A 600 6.52 11.79 -15.48
CA GLU A 600 6.98 10.38 -15.51
C GLU A 600 7.18 9.87 -16.96
N ASN A 601 6.60 10.57 -17.94
CA ASN A 601 6.71 10.22 -19.36
C ASN A 601 7.99 10.82 -19.96
N ILE A 602 8.74 10.00 -20.69
CA ILE A 602 9.95 10.35 -21.42
C ILE A 602 9.74 10.06 -22.91
N ARG A 603 9.92 11.08 -23.74
CA ARG A 603 9.82 10.96 -25.21
C ARG A 603 11.19 10.68 -25.83
N ILE A 604 11.27 9.61 -26.61
CA ILE A 604 12.47 9.25 -27.39
C ILE A 604 12.59 10.20 -28.58
N SER A 605 13.72 10.90 -28.71
CA SER A 605 13.89 12.01 -29.65
C SER A 605 14.09 11.61 -31.12
N ASP A 606 14.36 10.33 -31.41
CA ASP A 606 14.30 9.80 -32.79
C ASP A 606 12.90 9.25 -33.10
N ASN A 607 12.26 9.83 -34.13
CA ASN A 607 10.94 9.43 -34.61
C ASN A 607 10.88 7.98 -35.15
N ASN A 608 12.03 7.39 -35.51
CA ASN A 608 12.12 6.05 -36.09
C ASN A 608 12.41 4.95 -35.05
N THR A 609 12.81 5.32 -33.84
CA THR A 609 13.23 4.38 -32.78
C THR A 609 12.04 3.92 -31.94
N THR A 610 11.85 2.61 -31.84
CA THR A 610 10.84 2.02 -30.94
C THR A 610 11.35 1.98 -29.50
N VAL A 611 10.45 1.99 -28.51
CA VAL A 611 10.82 1.79 -27.09
C VAL A 611 11.65 0.52 -26.90
N ASN A 612 11.25 -0.59 -27.54
CA ASN A 612 12.00 -1.86 -27.48
C ASN A 612 13.41 -1.77 -28.07
N THR A 613 13.60 -0.96 -29.13
CA THR A 613 14.92 -0.69 -29.71
C THR A 613 15.78 0.13 -28.74
N PHE A 614 15.24 1.24 -28.22
CA PHE A 614 15.92 2.11 -27.25
C PHE A 614 16.34 1.35 -25.98
N MET A 615 15.54 0.38 -25.53
CA MET A 615 15.85 -0.46 -24.37
C MET A 615 16.84 -1.59 -24.67
N ALA A 616 16.91 -2.08 -25.90
CA ALA A 616 17.97 -3.00 -26.33
C ALA A 616 19.33 -2.28 -26.40
N ASP A 617 19.33 -1.06 -26.93
CA ASP A 617 20.52 -0.21 -27.12
C ASP A 617 20.80 0.71 -25.90
N ILE A 618 20.19 0.44 -24.74
CA ILE A 618 20.16 1.33 -23.56
C ILE A 618 21.54 1.77 -23.04
N ASN A 619 22.62 1.04 -23.34
CA ASN A 619 23.98 1.39 -22.92
C ASN A 619 24.55 2.59 -23.71
N ASP A 620 24.08 2.85 -24.93
CA ASP A 620 24.43 4.05 -25.70
C ASP A 620 23.62 5.27 -25.22
N HIS A 621 22.50 5.03 -24.53
CA HIS A 621 21.57 6.06 -24.06
C HIS A 621 21.77 6.45 -22.59
N LEU A 622 21.93 5.49 -21.66
CA LEU A 622 22.14 5.73 -20.23
C LEU A 622 23.64 5.66 -19.89
N VAL A 623 24.38 6.69 -20.32
CA VAL A 623 25.85 6.66 -20.37
C VAL A 623 26.48 6.94 -18.99
N LYS A 624 27.28 6.00 -18.49
CA LYS A 624 28.10 6.13 -17.25
C LYS A 624 29.17 7.22 -17.39
N ASP A 625 29.38 8.00 -16.34
CA ASP A 625 30.52 8.90 -16.18
C ASP A 625 31.83 8.13 -15.95
N ALA A 626 32.94 8.67 -16.44
CA ALA A 626 34.22 7.96 -16.44
C ALA A 626 34.83 7.74 -15.04
N ASN A 627 34.39 8.49 -14.02
CA ASN A 627 34.99 8.47 -12.68
C ASN A 627 33.95 8.30 -11.55
N SER A 628 32.69 7.96 -11.87
CA SER A 628 31.65 7.79 -10.85
C SER A 628 30.50 6.88 -11.32
N LEU A 629 29.76 6.29 -10.37
CA LEU A 629 28.45 5.68 -10.63
C LEU A 629 27.35 6.73 -10.84
N LYS A 630 27.57 7.59 -11.83
CA LYS A 630 26.59 8.56 -12.32
C LYS A 630 26.32 8.25 -13.78
N PHE A 631 25.06 8.21 -14.17
CA PHE A 631 24.65 7.89 -15.54
C PHE A 631 23.76 9.02 -16.06
N THR A 632 23.97 9.44 -17.31
CA THR A 632 23.15 10.48 -17.95
C THR A 632 22.36 9.87 -19.10
N LEU A 633 21.04 9.98 -19.03
CA LEU A 633 20.12 9.56 -20.09
C LEU A 633 20.20 10.52 -21.28
N LYS A 634 20.19 10.00 -22.51
CA LYS A 634 20.40 10.74 -23.76
C LYS A 634 19.51 10.24 -24.89
N GLY A 635 19.22 11.11 -25.84
CA GLY A 635 18.28 10.81 -26.94
C GLY A 635 16.82 10.91 -26.51
N THR A 636 16.57 11.73 -25.50
CA THR A 636 15.29 11.93 -24.82
C THR A 636 14.97 13.42 -24.69
N ASP A 637 13.71 13.74 -24.41
CA ASP A 637 13.24 15.10 -24.10
C ASP A 637 13.65 15.61 -22.70
N HIS A 638 13.98 14.69 -21.78
CA HIS A 638 14.46 15.00 -20.42
C HIS A 638 15.95 14.67 -20.24
N ASP A 639 16.73 15.61 -19.69
CA ASP A 639 18.11 15.41 -19.22
C ASP A 639 18.10 14.79 -17.80
N LEU A 640 17.94 13.47 -17.69
CA LEU A 640 17.93 12.77 -16.40
C LEU A 640 19.33 12.26 -15.99
N THR A 641 19.66 12.47 -14.72
CA THR A 641 20.85 11.94 -14.04
C THR A 641 20.45 10.83 -13.08
N PHE A 642 21.01 9.64 -13.26
CA PHE A 642 20.78 8.46 -12.44
C PHE A 642 22.01 8.08 -11.60
N THR A 643 21.79 7.62 -10.37
CA THR A 643 22.81 7.10 -9.45
C THR A 643 22.27 5.88 -8.67
N PRO A 644 23.12 5.01 -8.08
CA PRO A 644 22.69 3.84 -7.30
C PRO A 644 21.69 4.21 -6.20
N HIS A 645 20.56 3.52 -6.16
CA HIS A 645 19.41 3.90 -5.34
C HIS A 645 19.72 3.99 -3.83
N TYR A 646 20.58 3.10 -3.32
CA TYR A 646 21.02 3.12 -1.93
C TYR A 646 21.94 4.31 -1.57
N LYS A 647 22.62 4.92 -2.56
CA LYS A 647 23.39 6.16 -2.39
C LYS A 647 22.47 7.41 -2.37
N GLN A 648 21.15 7.27 -2.64
CA GLN A 648 20.17 8.36 -2.56
C GLN A 648 19.35 8.31 -1.27
N TYR A 649 19.52 9.33 -0.41
CA TYR A 649 18.91 9.37 0.91
C TYR A 649 18.46 10.76 1.38
N GLN A 650 18.81 11.84 0.66
CA GLN A 650 18.50 13.23 1.04
C GLN A 650 17.56 13.96 0.06
N GLN A 651 17.02 13.27 -0.95
CA GLN A 651 16.37 13.89 -2.11
C GLN A 651 15.16 13.08 -2.61
N ARG A 652 14.35 13.70 -3.46
CA ARG A 652 13.34 13.05 -4.29
C ARG A 652 14.02 12.23 -5.39
N TYR A 653 13.41 11.11 -5.77
CA TYR A 653 13.97 10.18 -6.76
C TYR A 653 12.90 9.59 -7.69
N GLY A 654 13.33 8.97 -8.78
CA GLY A 654 12.48 8.14 -9.64
C GLY A 654 13.17 6.88 -10.14
N ILE A 655 12.65 5.71 -9.79
CA ILE A 655 13.16 4.40 -10.29
C ILE A 655 12.54 4.07 -11.65
N TYR A 656 11.22 4.26 -11.77
CA TYR A 656 10.42 3.84 -12.92
C TYR A 656 9.99 5.03 -13.78
N TRP A 657 10.10 4.87 -15.10
CA TRP A 657 9.87 5.92 -16.10
C TRP A 657 9.16 5.36 -17.33
N ASN A 658 8.18 6.09 -17.88
CA ASN A 658 7.33 5.64 -18.99
C ASN A 658 7.85 6.16 -20.34
N PHE A 659 8.37 5.28 -21.19
CA PHE A 659 9.01 5.66 -22.44
C PHE A 659 8.03 5.64 -23.62
N GLN A 660 8.12 6.66 -24.49
CA GLN A 660 7.26 6.81 -25.66
C GLN A 660 8.08 7.14 -26.93
N SER A 661 7.79 6.45 -28.04
CA SER A 661 8.35 6.79 -29.35
C SER A 661 7.70 8.06 -29.91
N SER A 662 8.48 8.98 -30.46
CA SER A 662 7.97 10.28 -30.94
C SER A 662 6.93 10.22 -32.05
N SER A 663 6.79 9.07 -32.73
CA SER A 663 5.78 8.79 -33.76
C SER A 663 4.45 8.25 -33.21
N THR A 664 4.41 7.79 -31.96
CA THR A 664 3.20 7.38 -31.24
C THR A 664 2.87 8.28 -30.04
N ALA A 665 3.77 9.20 -29.71
CA ALA A 665 3.57 10.22 -28.67
C ALA A 665 2.48 11.23 -29.11
N VAL A 666 1.24 10.93 -28.74
CA VAL A 666 0.19 11.95 -28.64
C VAL A 666 0.54 12.84 -27.46
N ASP A 667 0.91 14.10 -27.72
CA ASP A 667 1.16 15.09 -26.68
C ASP A 667 -0.15 15.45 -25.95
N ARG A 668 -0.59 14.57 -25.05
CA ARG A 668 -1.61 14.87 -24.04
C ARG A 668 -0.93 15.68 -22.93
N PRO A 669 -1.13 17.00 -22.82
CA PRO A 669 -0.62 17.74 -21.67
C PRO A 669 -1.28 17.19 -20.41
N VAL A 670 -0.52 17.01 -19.33
CA VAL A 670 -1.04 16.53 -18.04
C VAL A 670 -2.19 17.46 -17.61
N ARG A 671 -3.44 16.97 -17.63
CA ARG A 671 -4.64 17.80 -17.47
C ARG A 671 -4.93 18.18 -16.02
N SER A 672 -4.39 17.44 -15.05
CA SER A 672 -4.52 17.74 -13.62
C SER A 672 -3.37 17.17 -12.80
N LYS A 673 -3.15 17.73 -11.62
CA LYS A 673 -2.47 17.03 -10.53
C LYS A 673 -3.52 16.27 -9.72
N LYS A 674 -3.26 14.99 -9.45
CA LYS A 674 -4.04 14.17 -8.53
C LYS A 674 -3.18 13.80 -7.33
N VAL A 675 -3.73 13.90 -6.13
CA VAL A 675 -3.08 13.51 -4.87
C VAL A 675 -4.08 12.70 -4.07
N VAL A 676 -3.73 11.47 -3.72
CA VAL A 676 -4.47 10.72 -2.71
C VAL A 676 -4.23 11.43 -1.37
N THR A 677 -5.26 12.09 -0.85
CA THR A 677 -5.19 12.81 0.43
C THR A 677 -5.37 11.88 1.61
N ASP A 678 -6.11 10.77 1.42
CA ASP A 678 -6.36 9.79 2.46
C ASP A 678 -6.70 8.40 1.89
N THR A 679 -6.54 7.36 2.72
CA THR A 679 -7.00 6.01 2.41
C THR A 679 -7.31 5.20 3.66
N VAL A 680 -8.42 4.46 3.63
CA VAL A 680 -8.84 3.53 4.70
C VAL A 680 -9.11 2.15 4.11
N GLN A 681 -8.84 1.10 4.88
CA GLN A 681 -9.02 -0.29 4.47
C GLN A 681 -10.21 -0.94 5.23
N PRO A 682 -11.44 -0.86 4.71
CA PRO A 682 -12.64 -1.48 5.28
C PRO A 682 -12.45 -2.90 5.80
N GLY A 683 -12.84 -3.12 7.05
CA GLY A 683 -12.71 -4.38 7.79
C GLY A 683 -11.36 -4.58 8.47
N TYR A 684 -10.32 -3.83 8.09
CA TYR A 684 -8.99 -3.92 8.69
C TYR A 684 -8.81 -2.85 9.77
N GLY A 685 -9.26 -3.20 10.99
CA GLY A 685 -9.45 -2.26 12.09
C GLY A 685 -8.26 -1.38 12.50
N GLN A 686 -7.04 -1.70 12.06
CA GLN A 686 -5.84 -0.87 12.25
C GLN A 686 -5.94 0.50 11.58
N TYR A 687 -6.45 0.59 10.34
CA TYR A 687 -6.58 1.85 9.60
C TYR A 687 -7.97 2.47 9.78
N GLU A 688 -8.96 1.72 10.28
CA GLU A 688 -10.31 2.25 10.54
C GLU A 688 -10.39 2.97 11.90
N ASN A 689 -9.61 2.55 12.89
CA ASN A 689 -9.69 3.03 14.28
C ASN A 689 -8.49 3.92 14.67
N ASP A 690 -7.75 4.45 13.69
CA ASP A 690 -6.71 5.45 13.94
C ASP A 690 -7.33 6.82 14.31
N ASN A 691 -6.50 7.78 14.74
CA ASN A 691 -6.98 9.07 15.23
C ASN A 691 -7.44 10.02 14.11
N LEU A 692 -7.14 9.72 12.84
CA LEU A 692 -7.71 10.43 11.68
C LEU A 692 -9.10 9.87 11.42
N HIS A 693 -9.18 8.61 11.01
CA HIS A 693 -10.40 7.92 10.56
C HIS A 693 -11.47 7.79 11.64
N ASN A 694 -11.07 7.44 12.87
CA ASN A 694 -11.93 7.44 14.06
C ASN A 694 -13.31 6.80 13.81
N MET A 695 -13.34 5.56 13.29
CA MET A 695 -14.57 4.90 12.85
C MET A 695 -15.63 4.80 13.96
N HIS A 696 -16.85 5.27 13.67
CA HIS A 696 -18.03 4.96 14.48
C HIS A 696 -18.87 3.92 13.77
N GLU A 697 -19.13 2.79 14.44
CA GLU A 697 -19.94 1.69 13.90
C GLU A 697 -21.08 1.26 14.81
N VAL A 698 -22.19 0.82 14.20
CA VAL A 698 -23.33 0.19 14.87
C VAL A 698 -23.77 -1.01 14.03
N ASN A 699 -23.83 -2.20 14.64
CA ASN A 699 -24.29 -3.44 14.00
C ASN A 699 -23.62 -3.74 12.64
N THR A 700 -22.29 -3.63 12.53
CA THR A 700 -21.58 -3.94 11.27
C THR A 700 -20.78 -5.25 11.36
N GLN A 701 -19.95 -5.52 10.37
CA GLN A 701 -18.90 -6.53 10.44
C GLN A 701 -17.77 -6.21 9.46
N GLY A 702 -16.56 -6.11 10.00
CA GLY A 702 -15.31 -6.25 9.24
C GLY A 702 -14.95 -7.71 8.99
N VAL A 703 -14.27 -7.98 7.89
CA VAL A 703 -13.73 -9.29 7.50
C VAL A 703 -12.38 -9.10 6.80
N THR A 704 -11.44 -10.03 7.00
CA THR A 704 -10.07 -10.02 6.45
C THR A 704 -9.68 -11.29 5.70
N ASP A 705 -10.49 -12.36 5.79
CA ASP A 705 -10.09 -13.72 5.37
C ASP A 705 -10.18 -13.97 3.85
N ASP A 706 -10.92 -13.12 3.13
CA ASP A 706 -11.27 -13.23 1.71
C ASP A 706 -11.37 -11.80 1.16
N SER A 707 -10.24 -11.13 0.93
CA SER A 707 -10.13 -9.66 0.82
C SER A 707 -10.65 -8.91 2.06
N THR A 708 -10.20 -7.67 2.25
CA THR A 708 -10.69 -6.83 3.36
C THR A 708 -12.04 -6.24 2.98
N TYR A 709 -13.04 -6.28 3.87
CA TYR A 709 -14.29 -5.55 3.66
C TYR A 709 -15.06 -5.26 4.95
N ARG A 710 -15.89 -4.20 4.91
CA ARG A 710 -16.91 -3.92 5.91
C ARG A 710 -18.31 -3.82 5.28
N TYR A 711 -19.32 -4.28 6.01
CA TYR A 711 -20.73 -4.10 5.65
C TYR A 711 -21.58 -3.86 6.90
N ALA A 712 -22.65 -3.08 6.73
CA ALA A 712 -23.66 -2.86 7.76
C ALA A 712 -24.70 -3.99 7.72
N LYS A 713 -25.09 -4.51 8.89
CA LYS A 713 -26.23 -5.43 9.00
C LYS A 713 -27.53 -4.63 9.10
N SER A 714 -28.67 -5.31 9.15
CA SER A 714 -30.00 -4.69 9.27
C SER A 714 -30.07 -3.60 10.34
N GLY A 715 -30.28 -2.35 9.90
CA GLY A 715 -30.36 -1.16 10.77
C GLY A 715 -29.01 -0.69 11.36
N GLY A 716 -27.89 -1.16 10.82
CA GLY A 716 -26.55 -0.71 11.16
C GLY A 716 -25.99 0.36 10.22
N TYR A 717 -24.87 0.93 10.61
CA TYR A 717 -24.06 1.85 9.80
C TYR A 717 -22.60 1.84 10.29
N PHE A 718 -21.67 2.28 9.43
CA PHE A 718 -20.32 2.69 9.83
C PHE A 718 -20.00 4.04 9.20
N ASN A 719 -19.01 4.75 9.74
CA ASN A 719 -18.46 5.94 9.11
C ASN A 719 -16.95 6.04 9.32
N TYR A 720 -16.28 6.83 8.48
CA TYR A 720 -14.89 7.25 8.66
C TYR A 720 -14.81 8.76 8.43
N ARG A 721 -13.98 9.47 9.19
CA ARG A 721 -13.50 10.79 8.75
C ARG A 721 -12.41 10.56 7.71
N MET A 722 -12.45 11.29 6.59
CA MET A 722 -11.40 11.20 5.57
C MET A 722 -10.86 12.59 5.24
N ALA A 723 -9.54 12.70 5.15
CA ALA A 723 -8.82 13.93 4.85
C ALA A 723 -8.99 14.36 3.38
N ILE A 724 -9.24 15.65 3.21
CA ILE A 724 -9.48 16.31 1.92
C ILE A 724 -8.49 17.47 1.72
N ASP A 725 -8.37 17.94 0.48
CA ASP A 725 -7.69 19.19 0.16
C ASP A 725 -8.77 20.24 -0.15
N LYS A 726 -9.04 21.15 0.80
CA LYS A 726 -10.04 22.22 0.61
C LYS A 726 -9.63 23.28 -0.40
N GLU A 727 -8.35 23.32 -0.79
CA GLU A 727 -7.83 24.17 -1.84
C GLU A 727 -7.87 23.46 -3.22
N ALA A 728 -8.41 22.23 -3.31
CA ALA A 728 -8.60 21.51 -4.57
C ALA A 728 -10.00 21.72 -5.17
N ASP A 729 -10.01 21.92 -6.49
CA ASP A 729 -11.21 22.15 -7.31
C ASP A 729 -12.22 20.98 -7.23
N TYR A 730 -11.71 19.77 -6.98
CA TYR A 730 -12.49 18.56 -6.74
C TYR A 730 -11.83 17.66 -5.68
N ASN A 731 -12.65 16.98 -4.89
CA ASN A 731 -12.25 15.82 -4.08
C ASN A 731 -13.12 14.62 -4.48
N TYR A 732 -12.53 13.45 -4.69
CA TYR A 732 -13.23 12.22 -5.08
C TYR A 732 -13.05 11.13 -4.05
N LEU A 733 -14.16 10.49 -3.67
CA LEU A 733 -14.20 9.25 -2.91
C LEU A 733 -14.28 8.07 -3.89
N THR A 734 -13.23 7.24 -3.94
CA THR A 734 -13.23 5.98 -4.69
C THR A 734 -13.58 4.83 -3.76
N VAL A 735 -14.67 4.11 -4.05
CA VAL A 735 -15.20 3.02 -3.21
C VAL A 735 -15.27 1.73 -4.01
N LYS A 736 -14.65 0.65 -3.51
CA LYS A 736 -14.68 -0.68 -4.14
C LYS A 736 -15.88 -1.51 -3.70
N PHE A 737 -16.53 -2.16 -4.66
CA PHE A 737 -17.67 -3.05 -4.45
C PHE A 737 -17.48 -4.38 -5.18
N ARG A 738 -18.15 -5.43 -4.70
CA ARG A 738 -18.18 -6.74 -5.37
C ARG A 738 -19.40 -6.92 -6.26
N LYS A 739 -19.17 -7.53 -7.42
CA LYS A 739 -20.19 -8.05 -8.33
C LYS A 739 -21.03 -9.17 -7.70
N SER A 740 -20.50 -9.88 -6.70
CA SER A 740 -21.27 -10.82 -5.86
C SER A 740 -22.40 -10.16 -5.08
N ASP A 741 -22.25 -8.87 -4.77
CA ASP A 741 -23.19 -8.08 -3.97
C ASP A 741 -24.15 -7.26 -4.87
N ASN A 742 -24.16 -7.53 -6.18
CA ASN A 742 -25.23 -7.08 -7.07
C ASN A 742 -26.61 -7.47 -6.49
N ASN A 743 -27.57 -6.56 -6.62
CA ASN A 743 -28.90 -6.57 -6.00
C ASN A 743 -28.94 -6.24 -4.50
N LYS A 744 -27.81 -6.13 -3.78
CA LYS A 744 -27.80 -5.44 -2.48
C LYS A 744 -27.86 -3.93 -2.65
N THR A 745 -28.18 -3.23 -1.57
CA THR A 745 -28.24 -1.76 -1.53
C THR A 745 -27.06 -1.17 -0.76
N ILE A 746 -26.68 0.05 -1.12
CA ILE A 746 -25.71 0.86 -0.37
C ILE A 746 -26.15 2.32 -0.41
N ARG A 747 -25.91 3.03 0.69
CA ARG A 747 -26.05 4.47 0.83
C ARG A 747 -24.78 5.05 1.43
N ILE A 748 -24.26 6.09 0.80
CA ILE A 748 -23.06 6.83 1.18
C ILE A 748 -23.47 8.29 1.43
N THR A 749 -23.09 8.85 2.58
CA THR A 749 -23.49 10.21 2.99
C THR A 749 -22.33 11.04 3.53
N ILE A 750 -22.49 12.36 3.51
CA ILE A 750 -21.76 13.31 4.38
C ILE A 750 -22.82 14.08 5.18
N GLY A 751 -22.82 13.88 6.50
CA GLY A 751 -23.92 14.32 7.36
C GLY A 751 -25.27 13.81 6.83
N ASP A 752 -26.23 14.73 6.67
CA ASP A 752 -27.57 14.45 6.13
C ASP A 752 -27.59 14.29 4.60
N SER A 753 -26.48 14.59 3.90
CA SER A 753 -26.45 14.70 2.44
C SER A 753 -26.03 13.38 1.81
N ILE A 754 -26.87 12.85 0.93
CA ILE A 754 -26.63 11.60 0.21
C ILE A 754 -25.70 11.90 -0.99
N LEU A 755 -24.52 11.28 -1.02
CA LEU A 755 -23.61 11.33 -2.16
C LEU A 755 -23.93 10.23 -3.18
N TYR A 756 -24.31 9.05 -2.69
CA TYR A 756 -24.66 7.88 -3.51
C TYR A 756 -25.69 7.04 -2.76
N SER A 757 -26.73 6.54 -3.44
CA SER A 757 -27.72 5.64 -2.84
C SER A 757 -28.37 4.80 -3.93
N GLY A 758 -28.48 3.48 -3.70
CA GLY A 758 -29.24 2.61 -4.59
C GLY A 758 -28.84 1.13 -4.54
N THR A 759 -29.35 0.37 -5.51
CA THR A 759 -29.07 -1.06 -5.70
C THR A 759 -27.89 -1.28 -6.65
N LEU A 760 -26.88 -2.06 -6.24
CA LEU A 760 -25.73 -2.39 -7.09
C LEU A 760 -26.13 -3.26 -8.29
N LYS A 761 -25.68 -2.88 -9.49
CA LYS A 761 -25.99 -3.55 -10.78
C LYS A 761 -24.85 -3.46 -11.80
N ASN A 762 -23.64 -3.88 -11.42
CA ASN A 762 -22.53 -3.94 -12.38
C ASN A 762 -22.67 -5.15 -13.33
N THR A 763 -22.57 -4.92 -14.64
CA THR A 763 -22.61 -5.92 -15.71
C THR A 763 -21.24 -6.23 -16.32
N GLY A 764 -20.18 -5.53 -15.89
CA GLY A 764 -18.80 -5.76 -16.33
C GLY A 764 -18.24 -7.14 -15.99
N THR A 765 -17.06 -7.46 -16.50
CA THR A 765 -16.40 -8.76 -16.31
C THR A 765 -15.90 -8.97 -14.88
N GLU A 766 -15.31 -7.95 -14.27
CA GLU A 766 -14.57 -8.03 -13.00
C GLU A 766 -15.44 -8.39 -11.79
N ASP A 767 -14.86 -9.16 -10.84
CA ASP A 767 -15.54 -9.54 -9.59
C ASP A 767 -15.53 -8.43 -8.52
N VAL A 768 -14.54 -7.53 -8.57
CA VAL A 768 -14.46 -6.28 -7.79
C VAL A 768 -14.40 -5.11 -8.76
N TYR A 769 -15.05 -3.99 -8.45
CA TYR A 769 -15.06 -2.80 -9.29
C TYR A 769 -15.08 -1.50 -8.46
N ASP A 770 -14.53 -0.44 -9.05
CA ASP A 770 -14.43 0.89 -8.45
C ASP A 770 -15.69 1.72 -8.75
N VAL A 771 -16.17 2.48 -7.78
CA VAL A 771 -17.18 3.53 -7.93
C VAL A 771 -16.59 4.85 -7.45
N ASN A 772 -16.42 5.79 -8.37
CA ASN A 772 -15.87 7.12 -8.10
C ASN A 772 -17.00 8.12 -7.84
N ILE A 773 -16.92 8.85 -6.73
CA ILE A 773 -17.96 9.75 -6.24
C ILE A 773 -17.33 11.12 -5.97
N MET A 774 -17.70 12.12 -6.76
CA MET A 774 -17.26 13.51 -6.53
C MET A 774 -17.96 14.07 -5.29
N LEU A 775 -17.22 14.71 -4.39
CA LEU A 775 -17.76 15.46 -3.27
C LEU A 775 -18.14 16.87 -3.75
N PRO A 776 -19.41 17.31 -3.69
CA PRO A 776 -19.79 18.64 -4.14
C PRO A 776 -19.17 19.73 -3.24
N PRO A 777 -18.66 20.85 -3.80
CA PRO A 777 -18.06 21.92 -3.01
C PRO A 777 -18.95 22.49 -1.90
N ASP A 778 -20.27 22.56 -2.12
CA ASP A 778 -21.25 23.02 -1.12
C ASP A 778 -21.52 22.00 0.00
N ILE A 779 -21.18 20.73 -0.20
CA ILE A 779 -21.14 19.72 0.87
C ILE A 779 -19.83 19.83 1.66
N ILE A 780 -18.71 20.09 0.98
CA ILE A 780 -17.41 20.34 1.62
C ILE A 780 -17.48 21.60 2.50
N GLU A 781 -17.96 22.73 1.98
CA GLU A 781 -18.10 23.98 2.74
C GLU A 781 -18.99 23.81 3.99
N LYS A 782 -20.04 22.99 3.90
CA LYS A 782 -21.02 22.78 4.97
C LYS A 782 -20.56 21.79 6.06
N TYR A 783 -19.78 20.76 5.70
CA TYR A 783 -19.49 19.62 6.60
C TYR A 783 -17.99 19.30 6.76
N ALA A 784 -17.07 20.09 6.19
CA ALA A 784 -15.64 19.90 6.45
C ALA A 784 -15.24 20.44 7.83
N GLU A 785 -14.71 19.57 8.67
CA GLU A 785 -14.17 19.88 9.99
C GLU A 785 -12.64 19.98 9.93
N HIS A 786 -12.05 20.81 10.80
CA HIS A 786 -10.60 20.89 10.96
C HIS A 786 -10.19 20.14 12.24
N ILE A 787 -9.29 19.17 12.13
CA ILE A 787 -8.87 18.32 13.25
C ILE A 787 -7.35 18.19 13.31
N THR A 788 -6.81 18.06 14.53
CA THR A 788 -5.47 17.54 14.76
C THR A 788 -5.55 16.03 14.97
N ALA A 789 -4.94 15.24 14.10
CA ALA A 789 -4.73 13.81 14.31
C ALA A 789 -3.23 13.52 14.35
N ASP A 790 -2.77 12.88 15.43
CA ASP A 790 -1.38 12.44 15.61
C ASP A 790 -0.31 13.53 15.44
N GLY A 791 -0.67 14.78 15.76
CA GLY A 791 0.19 15.95 15.63
C GLY A 791 0.27 16.54 14.22
N THR A 792 -0.54 16.02 13.28
CA THR A 792 -0.76 16.57 11.94
C THR A 792 -2.14 17.22 11.89
N GLU A 793 -2.24 18.39 11.26
CA GLU A 793 -3.53 19.06 11.04
C GLU A 793 -4.15 18.57 9.72
N TYR A 794 -5.44 18.26 9.75
CA TYR A 794 -6.22 17.78 8.61
C TYR A 794 -7.54 18.54 8.51
N ASP A 795 -7.92 18.91 7.29
CA ASP A 795 -9.32 19.15 6.97
C ASP A 795 -9.97 17.82 6.56
N VAL A 796 -11.09 17.46 7.18
CA VAL A 796 -11.76 16.15 7.03
C VAL A 796 -13.25 16.27 6.79
N VAL A 797 -13.84 15.25 6.17
CA VAL A 797 -15.30 15.04 6.11
C VAL A 797 -15.67 13.65 6.63
N THR A 798 -16.80 13.54 7.34
CA THR A 798 -17.30 12.23 7.81
C THR A 798 -18.12 11.54 6.72
N ILE A 799 -17.56 10.49 6.13
CA ILE A 799 -18.22 9.62 5.14
C ILE A 799 -18.99 8.50 5.86
N GLY A 800 -20.32 8.49 5.76
CA GLY A 800 -21.17 7.45 6.34
C GLY A 800 -21.61 6.39 5.32
N PHE A 801 -21.71 5.12 5.76
CA PHE A 801 -22.08 3.96 4.96
C PHE A 801 -23.21 3.16 5.62
N SER A 802 -24.27 2.83 4.87
CA SER A 802 -25.45 2.11 5.37
C SER A 802 -26.22 1.37 4.26
N SER A 803 -27.16 0.50 4.63
CA SER A 803 -28.14 -0.11 3.71
C SER A 803 -29.24 0.89 3.32
N GLU A 804 -29.89 0.70 2.17
CA GLU A 804 -31.27 1.19 2.03
C GLU A 804 -32.25 0.23 2.74
N ASN A 805 -33.46 0.73 3.06
CA ASN A 805 -34.60 -0.06 3.55
C ASN A 805 -34.36 -0.93 4.81
N ASN A 806 -33.30 -0.66 5.58
CA ASN A 806 -32.96 -1.38 6.82
C ASN A 806 -32.55 -2.86 6.58
N GLU A 807 -31.99 -3.18 5.41
CA GLU A 807 -31.48 -4.51 5.06
C GLU A 807 -29.97 -4.67 5.38
N GLU A 808 -29.30 -5.71 4.87
CA GLU A 808 -27.83 -5.78 4.89
C GLU A 808 -27.27 -4.93 3.74
N SER A 809 -26.23 -4.12 4.00
CA SER A 809 -25.59 -3.34 2.94
C SER A 809 -24.76 -4.21 2.00
N ALA A 810 -24.47 -3.69 0.81
CA ALA A 810 -23.33 -4.17 0.04
C ALA A 810 -22.03 -4.08 0.85
N LYS A 811 -21.11 -5.01 0.59
CA LYS A 811 -19.74 -4.95 1.11
C LYS A 811 -18.95 -3.83 0.46
N VAL A 812 -18.43 -2.92 1.28
CA VAL A 812 -17.40 -1.96 0.89
C VAL A 812 -16.05 -2.63 1.09
N CYS A 813 -15.28 -2.79 0.02
CA CYS A 813 -14.16 -3.72 -0.06
C CYS A 813 -12.79 -3.03 -0.20
N ASP A 814 -11.74 -3.82 0.00
CA ASP A 814 -10.32 -3.52 -0.16
C ASP A 814 -9.95 -2.18 0.49
N PHE A 815 -9.70 -1.14 -0.32
CA PHE A 815 -9.43 0.23 0.12
C PHE A 815 -10.48 1.22 -0.41
N ILE A 816 -10.78 2.24 0.41
CA ILE A 816 -11.45 3.48 0.01
C ILE A 816 -10.38 4.56 -0.06
N TYR A 817 -10.32 5.29 -1.17
CA TYR A 817 -9.38 6.41 -1.36
C TYR A 817 -10.12 7.74 -1.39
N MET A 818 -9.55 8.77 -0.76
CA MET A 818 -9.90 10.17 -1.02
C MET A 818 -8.82 10.78 -1.92
N THR A 819 -9.22 11.36 -3.05
CA THR A 819 -8.30 11.95 -4.04
C THR A 819 -8.66 13.40 -4.33
N ALA A 820 -7.77 14.31 -3.98
CA ALA A 820 -7.81 15.70 -4.40
C ALA A 820 -7.34 15.82 -5.86
N VAL A 821 -8.02 16.66 -6.64
CA VAL A 821 -7.70 16.91 -8.05
C VAL A 821 -7.70 18.41 -8.35
N LYS A 822 -6.58 18.87 -8.90
CA LYS A 822 -6.32 20.27 -9.28
C LYS A 822 -6.04 20.35 -10.78
N PRO A 823 -6.95 20.90 -11.62
CA PRO A 823 -6.72 21.11 -13.04
C PRO A 823 -5.44 21.87 -13.36
N LEU A 824 -4.92 21.62 -14.56
CA LEU A 824 -3.85 22.39 -15.20
C LEU A 824 -4.36 23.11 -16.46
N TYR A 825 -5.66 23.37 -16.52
CA TYR A 825 -6.37 24.11 -17.57
C TYR A 825 -7.37 25.10 -16.94
N GLU A 826 -7.71 26.16 -17.67
CA GLU A 826 -8.77 27.10 -17.25
C GLU A 826 -10.17 26.57 -17.59
N TYR A 827 -11.10 26.67 -16.64
CA TYR A 827 -12.51 26.36 -16.79
C TYR A 827 -13.39 27.52 -16.29
N ASP A 828 -14.70 27.43 -16.49
CA ASP A 828 -15.71 28.35 -15.95
C ASP A 828 -16.74 27.54 -15.16
N SER A 829 -16.82 27.76 -13.83
CA SER A 829 -17.74 27.02 -12.95
C SER A 829 -19.23 27.35 -13.16
N SER A 830 -19.56 28.40 -13.93
CA SER A 830 -20.93 28.65 -14.39
C SER A 830 -21.32 27.79 -15.60
N ILE A 831 -20.35 27.10 -16.21
CA ILE A 831 -20.54 26.15 -17.29
C ILE A 831 -20.44 24.74 -16.71
N ALA A 832 -21.48 23.92 -16.91
CA ALA A 832 -21.44 22.52 -16.57
C ALA A 832 -20.61 21.73 -17.60
N TYR A 833 -20.90 21.93 -18.89
CA TYR A 833 -20.17 21.34 -20.01
C TYR A 833 -19.95 22.36 -21.13
N PHE A 834 -18.77 22.36 -21.73
CA PHE A 834 -18.45 23.06 -22.98
C PHE A 834 -17.93 22.07 -24.02
N VAL A 835 -18.67 21.86 -25.11
CA VAL A 835 -18.32 20.95 -26.20
C VAL A 835 -18.05 21.74 -27.47
N ASP A 836 -16.81 21.73 -27.97
CA ASP A 836 -16.45 22.27 -29.29
C ASP A 836 -16.54 21.10 -30.29
N CYS A 837 -17.65 21.03 -31.03
CA CYS A 837 -18.01 19.82 -31.77
C CYS A 837 -17.17 19.73 -33.04
N GLY A 838 -16.38 18.67 -33.19
CA GLY A 838 -15.45 18.53 -34.30
C GLY A 838 -14.29 19.54 -34.28
N ASP A 839 -13.78 19.83 -33.08
CA ASP A 839 -12.48 20.47 -32.86
C ASP A 839 -11.34 19.74 -33.61
N HIS A 840 -10.25 20.44 -33.91
CA HIS A 840 -9.04 19.82 -34.43
C HIS A 840 -8.28 19.07 -33.34
N ASN A 841 -8.29 19.57 -32.10
CA ASN A 841 -7.52 19.03 -31.00
C ASN A 841 -8.34 19.11 -29.69
N PRO A 842 -8.94 18.00 -29.21
CA PRO A 842 -9.84 18.07 -28.06
C PRO A 842 -9.18 18.48 -26.74
N TYR A 843 -7.85 18.60 -26.67
CA TYR A 843 -7.12 19.00 -25.47
C TYR A 843 -6.88 20.53 -25.37
N THR A 844 -7.27 21.32 -26.37
CA THR A 844 -7.10 22.78 -26.39
C THR A 844 -8.45 23.50 -26.41
N VAL A 845 -8.48 24.73 -25.89
CA VAL A 845 -9.69 25.56 -25.86
C VAL A 845 -9.41 26.84 -26.66
N THR A 846 -10.37 27.26 -27.46
CA THR A 846 -10.12 28.22 -28.55
C THR A 846 -10.56 29.64 -28.18
N GLY A 847 -9.74 30.64 -28.56
CA GLY A 847 -10.04 32.06 -28.37
C GLY A 847 -10.13 32.50 -26.91
N SER A 848 -11.35 32.74 -26.43
CA SER A 848 -11.64 33.16 -25.05
C SER A 848 -12.74 32.32 -24.39
N ASP A 849 -13.03 31.15 -24.96
CA ASP A 849 -13.92 30.17 -24.35
C ASP A 849 -13.19 29.39 -23.25
N LYS A 850 -13.95 28.71 -22.40
CA LYS A 850 -13.46 27.92 -21.27
C LYS A 850 -14.21 26.59 -21.18
N LEU A 851 -13.54 25.58 -20.64
CA LEU A 851 -14.16 24.29 -20.33
C LEU A 851 -15.21 24.41 -19.22
N GLY A 852 -16.12 23.45 -19.13
CA GLY A 852 -17.07 23.35 -18.03
C GLY A 852 -16.46 22.66 -16.81
N TYR A 853 -17.12 22.80 -15.66
CA TYR A 853 -16.73 22.13 -14.41
C TYR A 853 -16.75 20.59 -14.52
N TYR A 854 -17.53 20.02 -15.43
CA TYR A 854 -17.62 18.57 -15.62
C TYR A 854 -16.84 18.04 -16.83
N ASN A 855 -16.06 18.86 -17.55
CA ASN A 855 -15.19 18.33 -18.62
C ASN A 855 -13.78 18.95 -18.71
N SER A 856 -12.81 18.12 -19.10
CA SER A 856 -11.40 18.48 -19.26
C SER A 856 -10.90 18.49 -20.71
N VAL A 857 -11.75 18.08 -21.66
CA VAL A 857 -11.50 18.09 -23.11
C VAL A 857 -12.71 18.70 -23.84
N THR A 858 -12.51 19.33 -25.00
CA THR A 858 -13.59 19.97 -25.76
C THR A 858 -14.47 18.97 -26.50
N GLU A 859 -13.99 17.75 -26.77
CA GLU A 859 -14.80 16.66 -27.32
C GLU A 859 -14.21 15.27 -26.98
N GLN A 860 -15.05 14.30 -26.65
CA GLN A 860 -14.64 12.88 -26.51
C GLN A 860 -15.79 11.93 -26.86
N LEU A 861 -15.49 10.63 -26.96
CA LEU A 861 -16.48 9.55 -26.93
C LEU A 861 -17.15 9.47 -25.56
N TYR A 862 -18.39 8.99 -25.49
CA TYR A 862 -19.11 8.83 -24.23
C TYR A 862 -18.38 7.87 -23.27
N GLY A 863 -17.87 8.43 -22.17
CA GLY A 863 -17.12 7.71 -21.15
C GLY A 863 -16.60 8.63 -20.06
N TYR A 864 -15.79 8.09 -19.14
CA TYR A 864 -15.20 8.86 -18.03
C TYR A 864 -14.20 9.91 -18.52
N ASP A 865 -14.42 11.16 -18.13
CA ASP A 865 -13.43 12.23 -18.23
C ASP A 865 -12.23 11.97 -17.30
N GLU A 866 -11.00 12.07 -17.83
CA GLU A 866 -9.79 11.71 -17.09
C GLU A 866 -9.46 12.65 -15.90
N VAL A 867 -10.07 13.83 -15.80
CA VAL A 867 -9.91 14.77 -14.68
C VAL A 867 -11.16 14.89 -13.83
N THR A 868 -12.31 15.16 -14.46
CA THR A 868 -13.55 15.49 -13.73
C THR A 868 -14.33 14.25 -13.28
N GLY A 869 -13.92 13.05 -13.69
CA GLY A 869 -14.55 11.78 -13.30
C GLY A 869 -16.00 11.61 -13.76
N ALA A 870 -16.54 12.55 -14.53
CA ALA A 870 -17.91 12.52 -15.03
C ALA A 870 -18.01 11.69 -16.32
N GLU A 871 -19.07 10.90 -16.47
CA GLU A 871 -19.34 10.22 -17.74
C GLU A 871 -20.01 11.18 -18.73
N TRP A 872 -19.32 11.55 -19.81
CA TRP A 872 -19.86 12.40 -20.86
C TRP A 872 -19.20 12.12 -22.23
N GLY A 873 -19.85 12.57 -23.30
CA GLY A 873 -19.28 12.54 -24.66
C GLY A 873 -20.25 12.09 -25.75
N LEU A 874 -19.73 11.96 -26.96
CA LEU A 874 -20.40 11.50 -28.16
C LEU A 874 -20.79 10.01 -28.07
N ILE A 875 -22.07 9.70 -28.28
CA ILE A 875 -22.61 8.35 -28.32
C ILE A 875 -22.62 7.89 -29.80
N ASP A 876 -21.49 7.34 -30.26
CA ASP A 876 -21.31 6.76 -31.60
C ASP A 876 -20.31 5.57 -31.54
N ASP A 877 -20.27 4.76 -32.59
CA ASP A 877 -19.40 3.59 -32.71
C ASP A 877 -17.94 4.03 -33.06
N PRO A 878 -16.93 3.64 -32.26
CA PRO A 878 -15.54 4.08 -32.42
C PRO A 878 -14.72 3.33 -33.49
N THR A 879 -15.32 2.42 -34.26
CA THR A 879 -14.56 1.53 -35.17
C THR A 879 -14.02 2.18 -36.45
N ASP A 880 -14.64 3.24 -36.96
CA ASP A 880 -14.23 3.92 -38.22
C ASP A 880 -13.14 4.97 -37.98
N GLN A 881 -11.97 4.55 -37.49
CA GLN A 881 -10.89 5.48 -37.17
C GLN A 881 -10.27 6.16 -38.41
N TYR A 882 -10.23 5.48 -39.57
CA TYR A 882 -9.83 6.08 -40.85
C TYR A 882 -10.48 5.40 -42.07
N ASN A 883 -11.11 6.21 -42.93
CA ASN A 883 -11.61 5.78 -44.25
C ASN A 883 -11.32 6.82 -45.35
N GLY A 884 -10.24 7.59 -45.18
CA GLY A 884 -9.81 8.65 -46.10
C GLY A 884 -8.58 9.40 -45.56
N SER A 885 -7.94 10.19 -46.41
CA SER A 885 -6.83 11.08 -46.00
C SER A 885 -7.39 12.43 -45.50
N THR A 886 -7.46 12.61 -44.19
CA THR A 886 -7.84 13.87 -43.54
C THR A 886 -6.61 14.67 -43.08
N ASN A 887 -6.79 15.98 -42.87
CA ASN A 887 -5.80 16.87 -42.25
C ASN A 887 -6.22 17.34 -40.85
N SER A 888 -7.31 16.79 -40.29
CA SER A 888 -7.76 17.06 -38.92
C SER A 888 -7.35 15.95 -37.95
N SER A 889 -7.03 16.33 -36.71
CA SER A 889 -6.68 15.42 -35.61
C SER A 889 -7.86 15.14 -34.65
N GLY A 890 -9.05 15.64 -34.98
CA GLY A 890 -10.28 15.49 -34.20
C GLY A 890 -10.89 14.08 -34.21
N LEU A 891 -11.99 13.92 -33.47
CA LEU A 891 -12.62 12.61 -33.25
C LEU A 891 -13.42 12.12 -34.48
N TYR A 892 -13.02 10.96 -35.02
CA TYR A 892 -13.73 10.24 -36.09
C TYR A 892 -14.42 8.98 -35.55
N THR A 893 -15.62 8.71 -36.06
CA THR A 893 -16.54 7.64 -35.61
C THR A 893 -17.39 7.12 -36.78
N ALA A 894 -18.04 5.97 -36.62
CA ALA A 894 -18.69 5.25 -37.72
C ALA A 894 -19.79 6.06 -38.44
N ASN A 895 -20.58 6.84 -37.69
CA ASN A 895 -21.72 7.59 -38.21
C ASN A 895 -21.47 9.10 -38.26
N THR A 896 -20.53 9.63 -37.47
CA THR A 896 -20.19 11.06 -37.43
C THR A 896 -18.70 11.37 -37.58
N TRP A 897 -18.36 12.42 -38.32
CA TRP A 897 -16.99 12.88 -38.59
C TRP A 897 -16.84 14.37 -38.18
N CYS A 898 -15.64 14.82 -37.82
CA CYS A 898 -15.31 16.25 -37.70
C CYS A 898 -14.88 16.85 -39.05
N ASP A 899 -14.93 18.18 -39.23
CA ASP A 899 -14.51 18.86 -40.47
C ASP A 899 -13.13 18.40 -40.96
N GLU A 900 -13.12 17.58 -42.01
CA GLU A 900 -11.94 17.01 -42.67
C GLU A 900 -10.99 18.07 -43.27
N ARG A 901 -11.43 19.33 -43.32
CA ARG A 901 -10.70 20.52 -43.75
C ARG A 901 -10.24 21.39 -42.56
N ASN A 902 -10.40 20.92 -41.33
CA ASN A 902 -9.90 21.58 -40.14
C ASN A 902 -8.41 21.28 -39.95
N THR A 903 -7.55 22.05 -40.63
CA THR A 903 -6.11 21.78 -40.73
C THR A 903 -5.27 22.48 -39.64
N GLY A 904 -5.84 22.79 -38.48
CA GLY A 904 -5.11 23.44 -37.40
C GLY A 904 -5.96 23.83 -36.19
N ASP A 905 -5.32 23.72 -35.04
CA ASP A 905 -5.80 24.09 -33.70
C ASP A 905 -6.18 25.58 -33.59
N GLY A 906 -6.98 25.93 -32.57
CA GLY A 906 -7.31 27.32 -32.23
C GLY A 906 -8.42 27.98 -33.06
N ARG A 907 -9.19 27.22 -33.86
CA ARG A 907 -10.38 27.76 -34.55
C ARG A 907 -11.51 28.00 -33.56
N ALA A 908 -12.09 29.21 -33.56
CA ALA A 908 -13.25 29.51 -32.72
C ALA A 908 -14.45 28.58 -33.02
N LYS A 909 -15.12 28.10 -31.98
CA LYS A 909 -16.25 27.14 -31.94
C LYS A 909 -17.40 27.32 -32.94
N ASN A 910 -17.51 28.47 -33.61
CA ASN A 910 -18.48 28.73 -34.68
C ASN A 910 -18.00 28.21 -36.05
N SER A 911 -16.78 27.66 -36.14
CA SER A 911 -16.08 27.31 -37.40
C SER A 911 -15.58 25.87 -37.46
N SER A 912 -15.28 25.26 -36.31
CA SER A 912 -15.31 23.81 -36.08
C SER A 912 -16.75 23.29 -36.22
N PHE A 913 -16.92 22.03 -36.67
CA PHE A 913 -18.20 21.33 -36.63
C PHE A 913 -18.03 19.80 -36.73
N ARG A 914 -18.92 19.05 -36.08
CA ARG A 914 -19.18 17.62 -36.28
C ARG A 914 -20.37 17.44 -37.21
N TYR A 915 -20.32 16.44 -38.09
CA TYR A 915 -21.40 16.14 -39.02
C TYR A 915 -21.71 14.65 -39.18
N THR A 916 -22.95 14.35 -39.58
CA THR A 916 -23.37 12.99 -39.95
C THR A 916 -22.81 12.60 -41.32
N LYS A 917 -22.14 11.45 -41.37
CA LYS A 917 -21.46 10.89 -42.55
C LYS A 917 -22.39 10.68 -43.76
N ASN A 918 -21.81 10.57 -44.95
CA ASN A 918 -22.54 10.54 -46.23
C ASN A 918 -23.47 11.76 -46.40
N GLN A 919 -22.94 12.96 -46.19
CA GLN A 919 -23.69 14.21 -46.00
C GLN A 919 -24.57 14.65 -47.19
N TYR A 920 -24.35 14.08 -48.39
CA TYR A 920 -25.13 14.35 -49.60
C TYR A 920 -26.20 13.28 -49.92
N GLU A 921 -26.26 12.18 -49.17
CA GLU A 921 -27.27 11.12 -49.36
C GLU A 921 -28.62 11.52 -48.74
N ASN A 922 -29.71 10.99 -49.30
CA ASN A 922 -31.09 11.38 -48.98
C ASN A 922 -31.96 10.14 -48.70
N ASN A 923 -33.06 10.31 -47.96
CA ASN A 923 -33.89 9.26 -47.36
C ASN A 923 -33.16 8.45 -46.27
N ILE A 924 -32.26 9.11 -45.53
CA ILE A 924 -31.55 8.54 -44.38
C ILE A 924 -31.91 9.38 -43.17
N GLU A 925 -32.45 8.75 -42.12
CA GLU A 925 -32.64 9.41 -40.82
C GLU A 925 -31.27 9.73 -40.22
N ARG A 926 -31.06 11.00 -39.88
CA ARG A 926 -29.78 11.52 -39.40
C ARG A 926 -29.86 11.75 -37.89
N HIS A 927 -28.87 11.22 -37.18
CA HIS A 927 -28.72 11.46 -35.75
C HIS A 927 -27.28 11.80 -35.38
N ILE A 928 -27.16 12.63 -34.34
CA ILE A 928 -25.97 12.80 -33.51
C ILE A 928 -26.50 12.74 -32.07
N ASP A 929 -25.75 12.13 -31.16
CA ASP A 929 -26.18 11.92 -29.77
C ASP A 929 -25.01 12.18 -28.82
N TYR A 930 -25.24 12.94 -27.75
CA TYR A 930 -24.24 13.17 -26.69
C TYR A 930 -24.86 12.88 -25.32
N GLY A 931 -24.15 12.13 -24.48
CA GLY A 931 -24.50 11.89 -23.09
C GLY A 931 -23.71 12.78 -22.14
N PHE A 932 -24.33 13.15 -21.01
CA PHE A 932 -23.75 13.98 -19.96
C PHE A 932 -24.20 13.51 -18.58
N THR A 933 -23.28 13.50 -17.61
CA THR A 933 -23.61 13.29 -16.18
C THR A 933 -23.81 14.66 -15.53
N LEU A 934 -24.97 14.90 -14.93
CA LEU A 934 -25.36 16.18 -14.34
C LEU A 934 -26.11 15.94 -13.03
N PRO A 935 -25.93 16.76 -11.98
CA PRO A 935 -26.79 16.74 -10.81
C PRO A 935 -28.28 16.90 -11.17
N ASN A 936 -29.16 16.55 -10.23
CA ASN A 936 -30.58 16.86 -10.39
C ASN A 936 -30.82 18.35 -10.23
N GLY A 937 -31.56 18.95 -11.16
CA GLY A 937 -31.73 20.39 -11.24
C GLY A 937 -32.17 20.86 -12.63
N LYS A 938 -32.23 22.19 -12.80
CA LYS A 938 -32.64 22.84 -14.04
C LYS A 938 -31.42 23.41 -14.78
N TYR A 939 -31.29 23.07 -16.05
CA TYR A 939 -30.16 23.45 -16.91
C TYR A 939 -30.64 24.17 -18.17
N SER A 940 -29.83 25.12 -18.64
CA SER A 940 -29.94 25.71 -19.97
C SER A 940 -28.98 25.02 -20.92
N VAL A 941 -29.43 24.80 -22.16
CA VAL A 941 -28.64 24.19 -23.23
C VAL A 941 -28.54 25.19 -24.38
N GLU A 942 -27.31 25.53 -24.75
CA GLU A 942 -26.96 26.52 -25.78
C GLU A 942 -26.19 25.84 -26.91
N MET A 943 -26.62 26.01 -28.16
CA MET A 943 -26.12 25.24 -29.30
C MET A 943 -26.03 26.11 -30.56
N CYS A 944 -25.16 25.71 -31.50
CA CYS A 944 -25.10 26.32 -32.83
C CYS A 944 -24.95 25.25 -33.92
N PHE A 945 -25.53 25.52 -35.09
CA PHE A 945 -25.49 24.63 -36.26
C PHE A 945 -25.09 25.40 -37.51
N SER A 946 -24.53 24.70 -38.49
CA SER A 946 -24.04 25.27 -39.74
C SER A 946 -24.44 24.44 -40.95
N ASP A 947 -24.37 25.05 -42.13
CA ASP A 947 -24.51 24.37 -43.41
C ASP A 947 -23.40 24.80 -44.39
N PRO A 948 -22.15 24.34 -44.18
CA PRO A 948 -21.01 24.68 -45.03
C PRO A 948 -21.08 24.05 -46.44
N TRP A 949 -22.13 23.26 -46.74
CA TRP A 949 -22.23 22.44 -47.95
C TRP A 949 -23.61 22.48 -48.64
N SER A 950 -24.57 23.28 -48.16
CA SER A 950 -25.97 23.30 -48.67
C SER A 950 -26.70 21.96 -48.54
N CYS A 951 -26.43 21.21 -47.46
CA CYS A 951 -26.96 19.87 -47.20
C CYS A 951 -27.58 19.68 -45.79
N SER A 952 -27.63 20.74 -44.97
CA SER A 952 -28.07 20.70 -43.56
C SER A 952 -29.08 21.79 -43.24
N THR A 953 -30.32 21.39 -42.94
CA THR A 953 -31.42 22.34 -42.69
C THR A 953 -32.31 21.85 -41.55
N SER A 954 -32.59 22.74 -40.60
CA SER A 954 -33.66 22.58 -39.61
C SER A 954 -33.62 21.31 -38.75
N PRO A 955 -32.47 20.93 -38.14
CA PRO A 955 -32.45 19.84 -37.16
C PRO A 955 -33.32 20.18 -35.94
N THR A 956 -33.81 19.15 -35.27
CA THR A 956 -34.54 19.23 -33.99
C THR A 956 -33.72 18.57 -32.90
N VAL A 957 -33.71 19.16 -31.70
CA VAL A 957 -32.98 18.66 -30.52
C VAL A 957 -33.96 18.21 -29.47
N TYR A 958 -33.79 16.97 -29.01
CA TYR A 958 -34.50 16.41 -27.88
C TYR A 958 -33.54 16.20 -26.71
N ALA A 959 -34.08 16.18 -25.49
CA ALA A 959 -33.46 15.53 -24.36
C ALA A 959 -34.07 14.13 -24.17
N ASN A 960 -33.26 13.14 -23.81
CA ASN A 960 -33.65 11.78 -23.42
C ASN A 960 -34.66 11.13 -24.41
N TYR A 961 -34.36 11.17 -25.71
CA TYR A 961 -35.23 10.72 -26.80
C TYR A 961 -35.59 9.23 -26.70
N GLY A 962 -36.86 8.89 -26.97
CA GLY A 962 -37.38 7.52 -26.85
C GLY A 962 -37.67 7.09 -25.40
N SER A 963 -37.35 7.90 -24.40
CA SER A 963 -37.63 7.62 -22.98
C SER A 963 -38.95 8.24 -22.50
N ASN A 964 -39.38 7.86 -21.29
CA ASN A 964 -40.50 8.50 -20.59
C ASN A 964 -40.18 9.94 -20.13
N GLU A 965 -38.93 10.39 -20.24
CA GLU A 965 -38.47 11.74 -19.88
C GLU A 965 -38.15 12.60 -21.12
N GLN A 966 -38.59 12.18 -22.32
CA GLN A 966 -38.32 12.90 -23.56
C GLN A 966 -38.91 14.33 -23.54
N VAL A 967 -38.06 15.32 -23.78
CA VAL A 967 -38.43 16.75 -23.91
C VAL A 967 -37.88 17.31 -25.22
N VAL A 968 -38.62 18.21 -25.87
CA VAL A 968 -38.11 18.96 -27.03
C VAL A 968 -37.34 20.19 -26.52
N ILE A 969 -36.06 20.29 -26.85
CA ILE A 969 -35.18 21.39 -26.43
C ILE A 969 -35.23 22.53 -27.45
N ALA A 970 -35.23 22.21 -28.74
CA ALA A 970 -35.40 23.17 -29.83
C ALA A 970 -35.87 22.48 -31.13
N GLU A 971 -36.72 23.13 -31.90
CA GLU A 971 -37.16 22.67 -33.23
C GLU A 971 -36.70 23.62 -34.32
N ASN A 972 -36.51 23.09 -35.54
CA ASN A 972 -36.20 23.88 -36.74
C ASN A 972 -34.96 24.79 -36.60
N CYS A 973 -33.90 24.28 -35.97
CA CYS A 973 -32.74 25.08 -35.59
C CYS A 973 -32.04 25.71 -36.80
N ALA A 974 -31.52 26.93 -36.64
CA ALA A 974 -30.91 27.69 -37.73
C ALA A 974 -29.49 27.21 -38.04
N THR A 975 -29.25 26.75 -39.27
CA THR A 975 -27.97 26.17 -39.73
C THR A 975 -27.02 27.21 -40.36
N ASN A 976 -26.89 28.40 -39.76
CA ASN A 976 -26.14 29.53 -40.33
C ASN A 976 -24.84 29.90 -39.59
N GLY A 977 -24.34 29.04 -38.71
CA GLY A 977 -23.05 29.19 -38.00
C GLY A 977 -22.95 30.40 -37.06
N SER A 978 -24.07 31.05 -36.76
CA SER A 978 -24.09 32.33 -36.01
C SER A 978 -25.34 32.56 -35.16
N THR A 979 -26.46 31.91 -35.48
CA THR A 979 -27.70 32.01 -34.70
C THR A 979 -27.70 30.99 -33.57
N VAL A 980 -27.51 31.49 -32.35
CA VAL A 980 -27.51 30.68 -31.13
C VAL A 980 -28.91 30.11 -30.87
N THR A 981 -28.99 28.79 -30.81
CA THR A 981 -30.18 28.04 -30.40
C THR A 981 -30.13 27.81 -28.89
N LYS A 982 -31.25 27.98 -28.18
CA LYS A 982 -31.32 27.73 -26.73
C LYS A 982 -32.60 27.00 -26.33
N GLY A 983 -32.50 26.17 -25.30
CA GLY A 983 -33.63 25.57 -24.58
C GLY A 983 -33.29 25.30 -23.11
N GLU A 984 -34.25 24.77 -22.36
CA GLU A 984 -34.11 24.40 -20.95
C GLU A 984 -34.50 22.93 -20.72
N VAL A 985 -33.88 22.28 -19.73
CA VAL A 985 -34.16 20.89 -19.34
C VAL A 985 -34.10 20.73 -17.83
N THR A 986 -34.81 19.74 -17.28
CA THR A 986 -34.72 19.34 -15.87
C THR A 986 -34.18 17.92 -15.78
N VAL A 987 -33.02 17.75 -15.14
CA VAL A 987 -32.37 16.44 -14.91
C VAL A 987 -32.90 15.85 -13.60
N LYS A 988 -33.20 14.54 -13.62
CA LYS A 988 -33.84 13.82 -12.50
C LYS A 988 -33.17 12.52 -12.07
N ASN A 989 -32.29 11.97 -12.92
CA ASN A 989 -31.66 10.67 -12.73
C ASN A 989 -30.12 10.75 -12.85
N GLY A 990 -29.52 11.91 -12.55
CA GLY A 990 -28.08 12.13 -12.66
C GLY A 990 -27.52 12.21 -14.10
N LYS A 991 -28.35 12.08 -15.14
CA LYS A 991 -27.94 12.02 -16.55
C LYS A 991 -28.86 12.78 -17.50
N LEU A 992 -28.27 13.27 -18.58
CA LEU A 992 -28.91 13.93 -19.71
C LEU A 992 -28.32 13.40 -21.02
N GLU A 993 -29.17 12.95 -21.94
CA GLU A 993 -28.80 12.74 -23.33
C GLU A 993 -29.35 13.89 -24.19
N LEU A 994 -28.52 14.47 -25.05
CA LEU A 994 -28.94 15.42 -26.08
C LEU A 994 -28.94 14.72 -27.43
N ASN A 995 -30.14 14.56 -27.98
CA ASN A 995 -30.41 13.73 -29.15
C ASN A 995 -30.81 14.63 -30.32
N PHE A 996 -29.90 14.80 -31.29
CA PHE A 996 -30.07 15.65 -32.46
C PHE A 996 -30.66 14.82 -33.60
N ARG A 997 -31.75 15.27 -34.24
CA ARG A 997 -32.46 14.51 -35.28
C ARG A 997 -32.78 15.36 -36.51
N SER A 998 -32.68 14.73 -37.68
CA SER A 998 -33.16 15.24 -38.97
C SER A 998 -33.63 14.07 -39.83
N ALA A 999 -34.77 14.22 -40.52
CA ALA A 999 -35.43 13.12 -41.23
C ALA A 999 -34.77 12.71 -42.57
N ASP A 1000 -33.77 13.47 -43.04
CA ASP A 1000 -33.21 13.33 -44.40
C ASP A 1000 -31.86 14.03 -44.57
N LYS A 1001 -31.81 15.32 -44.18
CA LYS A 1001 -30.66 16.22 -44.38
C LYS A 1001 -29.61 16.06 -43.30
N ALA A 1002 -28.34 16.21 -43.65
CA ALA A 1002 -27.23 16.09 -42.72
C ALA A 1002 -27.40 17.03 -41.52
N ILE A 1003 -26.86 16.65 -40.36
CA ILE A 1003 -26.72 17.55 -39.22
C ILE A 1003 -25.26 17.99 -39.21
N ASN A 1004 -24.98 19.29 -39.17
CA ASN A 1004 -23.66 19.81 -38.76
C ASN A 1004 -23.84 20.66 -37.50
N ILE A 1005 -23.27 20.22 -36.38
CA ILE A 1005 -23.29 20.90 -35.09
C ILE A 1005 -21.93 21.52 -34.80
N ASN A 1006 -21.92 22.77 -34.35
CA ASN A 1006 -20.72 23.56 -34.08
C ASN A 1006 -20.27 23.45 -32.62
N TYR A 1007 -21.20 23.62 -31.67
CA TYR A 1007 -20.90 23.48 -30.24
C TYR A 1007 -22.15 23.19 -29.40
N ILE A 1008 -21.92 22.74 -28.17
CA ILE A 1008 -22.91 22.62 -27.09
C ILE A 1008 -22.34 23.30 -25.84
N ILE A 1009 -23.12 24.13 -25.15
CA ILE A 1009 -22.78 24.64 -23.81
C ILE A 1009 -23.96 24.41 -22.87
N ILE A 1010 -23.71 23.75 -21.75
CA ILE A 1010 -24.71 23.48 -20.71
C ILE A 1010 -24.39 24.33 -19.48
N ARG A 1011 -25.37 25.03 -18.92
CA ARG A 1011 -25.21 25.86 -17.69
C ARG A 1011 -26.33 25.61 -16.71
N GLU A 1012 -26.00 25.52 -15.42
CA GLU A 1012 -26.97 25.39 -14.33
C GLU A 1012 -27.81 26.67 -14.19
N ILE A 1013 -29.11 26.54 -13.95
CA ILE A 1013 -30.05 27.64 -13.72
C ILE A 1013 -30.49 27.65 -12.25
N GLU A 1014 -30.84 26.47 -11.73
CA GLU A 1014 -31.41 26.27 -10.39
C GLU A 1014 -31.12 24.83 -9.95
N LYS A 1015 -30.43 24.67 -8.81
CA LYS A 1015 -30.27 23.35 -8.16
C LYS A 1015 -31.63 22.90 -7.62
N ASP A 1016 -32.01 21.65 -7.87
CA ASP A 1016 -33.08 21.03 -7.07
C ASP A 1016 -32.54 20.89 -5.63
N PRO A 1017 -33.30 21.23 -4.57
CA PRO A 1017 -32.84 21.02 -3.21
C PRO A 1017 -32.59 19.52 -2.98
N LEU A 1018 -31.47 19.20 -2.31
CA LEU A 1018 -31.04 17.82 -2.03
C LEU A 1018 -32.22 16.94 -1.57
N PRO A 1019 -32.39 15.73 -2.12
CA PRO A 1019 -33.63 14.98 -2.01
C PRO A 1019 -33.95 14.62 -0.56
N THR A 1020 -34.89 15.35 0.05
CA THR A 1020 -35.41 15.09 1.40
C THR A 1020 -36.27 13.83 1.41
N VAL A 1021 -35.64 12.66 1.38
CA VAL A 1021 -36.31 11.35 1.34
C VAL A 1021 -37.10 11.13 2.63
N THR A 1022 -38.37 11.51 2.59
CA THR A 1022 -39.33 11.30 3.67
C THR A 1022 -39.74 9.83 3.68
N SER A 1023 -39.11 9.03 4.52
CA SER A 1023 -39.33 7.58 4.61
C SER A 1023 -40.67 7.26 5.29
N THR A 1024 -41.65 6.83 4.49
CA THR A 1024 -42.99 6.45 4.95
C THR A 1024 -43.02 5.06 5.59
N THR A 1025 -42.51 4.94 6.81
CA THR A 1025 -42.62 3.71 7.61
C THR A 1025 -44.07 3.53 8.09
N THR A 1026 -44.80 2.56 7.52
CA THR A 1026 -46.19 2.26 7.91
C THR A 1026 -46.27 1.57 9.28
N ALA A 1027 -46.22 2.36 10.36
CA ALA A 1027 -46.58 1.91 11.70
C ALA A 1027 -48.09 2.15 11.94
N THR A 1028 -48.79 1.17 12.54
CA THR A 1028 -50.27 1.21 12.64
C THR A 1028 -50.74 2.22 13.69
N THR A 1029 -51.14 3.41 13.24
CA THR A 1029 -51.57 4.52 14.12
C THR A 1029 -52.89 4.21 14.84
N THR A 1030 -52.80 3.79 16.11
CA THR A 1030 -53.89 4.01 17.06
C THR A 1030 -53.82 5.47 17.51
N VAL A 1031 -54.84 6.26 17.19
CA VAL A 1031 -54.81 7.72 17.38
C VAL A 1031 -54.84 8.11 18.86
N ILE A 1032 -53.73 8.66 19.36
CA ILE A 1032 -53.71 9.55 20.52
C ILE A 1032 -52.97 10.82 20.08
N THR A 1033 -53.71 11.92 19.95
CA THR A 1033 -53.17 13.22 19.56
C THR A 1033 -52.54 13.91 20.75
N THR A 1034 -51.24 14.16 20.71
CA THR A 1034 -50.55 15.04 21.68
C THR A 1034 -49.75 16.09 20.92
N THR A 1035 -50.19 17.34 20.99
CA THR A 1035 -49.52 18.49 20.37
C THR A 1035 -48.47 19.04 21.32
N THR A 1036 -47.18 18.89 21.02
CA THR A 1036 -46.10 19.45 21.84
C THR A 1036 -45.58 20.76 21.24
N THR A 1037 -46.15 21.87 21.69
CA THR A 1037 -45.56 23.20 21.44
C THR A 1037 -44.24 23.32 22.21
N VAL A 1038 -43.15 23.73 21.55
CA VAL A 1038 -41.92 24.09 22.25
C VAL A 1038 -42.17 25.35 23.08
N SER A 1039 -42.20 25.20 24.40
CA SER A 1039 -42.18 26.32 25.33
C SER A 1039 -40.77 26.91 25.41
N ALA A 1040 -40.68 28.22 25.63
CA ALA A 1040 -39.42 28.81 26.11
C ALA A 1040 -39.01 28.16 27.45
N LEU A 1041 -37.71 28.14 27.73
CA LEU A 1041 -37.19 27.71 29.03
C LEU A 1041 -37.75 28.61 30.15
N PRO A 1042 -37.98 28.06 31.36
CA PRO A 1042 -38.34 28.87 32.52
C PRO A 1042 -37.20 29.83 32.89
N SER A 1043 -37.48 30.83 33.73
CA SER A 1043 -36.40 31.60 34.35
C SER A 1043 -35.61 30.72 35.32
N PRO A 1044 -34.28 30.92 35.47
CA PRO A 1044 -33.48 30.24 36.50
C PRO A 1044 -34.09 30.45 37.88
N THR A 1045 -34.21 29.36 38.64
CA THR A 1045 -34.64 29.36 40.05
C THR A 1045 -33.43 29.46 40.98
N LYS A 1046 -32.29 28.89 40.56
CA LYS A 1046 -30.99 29.01 41.20
C LYS A 1046 -29.89 28.79 40.16
N HIS A 1047 -29.09 29.81 39.88
CA HIS A 1047 -27.99 29.69 38.92
C HIS A 1047 -26.92 28.70 39.43
N GLY A 1048 -26.52 27.76 38.57
CA GLY A 1048 -25.58 26.67 38.86
C GLY A 1048 -26.21 25.35 39.30
N ASP A 1049 -27.49 25.33 39.69
CA ASP A 1049 -28.22 24.15 40.15
C ASP A 1049 -28.79 23.36 38.96
N ALA A 1050 -27.90 22.69 38.23
CA ALA A 1050 -28.20 21.95 37.01
C ALA A 1050 -29.06 20.70 37.29
N ASN A 1051 -28.86 20.06 38.44
CA ASN A 1051 -29.53 18.82 38.79
C ASN A 1051 -30.91 19.04 39.47
N CYS A 1052 -31.19 20.25 39.98
CA CYS A 1052 -32.40 20.65 40.71
C CYS A 1052 -32.59 20.02 42.10
N ASP A 1053 -31.51 19.65 42.80
CA ASP A 1053 -31.54 19.17 44.19
C ASP A 1053 -31.59 20.29 45.24
N GLY A 1054 -31.26 21.53 44.84
CA GLY A 1054 -31.31 22.71 45.67
C GLY A 1054 -29.96 23.18 46.23
N GLU A 1055 -28.86 22.46 46.00
CA GLU A 1055 -27.49 22.91 46.25
C GLU A 1055 -26.84 23.46 44.95
N VAL A 1056 -25.53 23.68 44.95
CA VAL A 1056 -24.70 23.89 43.74
C VAL A 1056 -23.38 23.22 44.06
N ASP A 1057 -23.04 22.12 43.40
CA ASP A 1057 -21.79 21.40 43.66
C ASP A 1057 -21.18 20.71 42.42
N MET A 1058 -20.29 19.73 42.64
CA MET A 1058 -19.61 18.99 41.58
C MET A 1058 -20.57 18.10 40.76
N ALA A 1059 -21.72 17.70 41.31
CA ALA A 1059 -22.74 16.92 40.62
C ALA A 1059 -23.37 17.72 39.46
N ASP A 1060 -23.52 19.04 39.61
CA ASP A 1060 -24.03 19.92 38.55
C ASP A 1060 -23.05 20.04 37.39
N ILE A 1061 -21.78 20.25 37.72
CA ILE A 1061 -20.66 20.27 36.76
C ILE A 1061 -20.62 18.94 36.01
N VAL A 1062 -20.68 17.81 36.71
CA VAL A 1062 -20.71 16.48 36.10
C VAL A 1062 -21.96 16.28 35.24
N LEU A 1063 -23.13 16.75 35.67
CA LEU A 1063 -24.36 16.63 34.88
C LEU A 1063 -24.28 17.44 33.58
N ILE A 1064 -23.75 18.66 33.59
CA ILE A 1064 -23.52 19.46 32.37
C ILE A 1064 -22.58 18.72 31.41
N MET A 1065 -21.44 18.23 31.92
CA MET A 1065 -20.49 17.45 31.10
C MET A 1065 -21.12 16.16 30.55
N GLN A 1066 -22.04 15.51 31.29
CA GLN A 1066 -22.77 14.32 30.85
C GLN A 1066 -23.92 14.64 29.86
N ILE A 1067 -24.58 15.80 29.96
CA ILE A 1067 -25.53 16.29 28.96
C ILE A 1067 -24.82 16.51 27.62
N LEU A 1068 -23.65 17.14 27.66
CA LEU A 1068 -22.86 17.46 26.46
C LEU A 1068 -22.24 16.21 25.83
N ALA A 1069 -21.74 15.27 26.64
CA ALA A 1069 -21.15 14.03 26.15
C ALA A 1069 -22.17 12.94 25.77
N ASN A 1070 -23.39 12.97 26.34
CA ASN A 1070 -24.43 11.97 26.05
C ASN A 1070 -25.86 12.54 26.25
N PRO A 1071 -26.33 13.43 25.35
CA PRO A 1071 -27.63 14.08 25.48
C PRO A 1071 -28.81 13.11 25.42
N ASN A 1072 -28.67 11.98 24.69
CA ASN A 1072 -29.70 10.93 24.64
C ASN A 1072 -29.87 10.16 25.96
N LYS A 1073 -28.90 10.28 26.88
CA LYS A 1073 -28.95 9.68 28.22
C LYS A 1073 -29.27 10.69 29.31
N TYR A 1074 -28.65 11.89 29.29
CA TYR A 1074 -28.78 12.86 30.38
C TYR A 1074 -29.35 14.22 29.97
N GLY A 1075 -29.51 14.49 28.67
CA GLY A 1075 -30.18 15.69 28.16
C GLY A 1075 -31.70 15.66 28.37
N LEU A 1076 -32.41 16.64 27.83
CA LEU A 1076 -33.86 16.76 28.05
C LEU A 1076 -34.62 15.59 27.42
N ASN A 1077 -35.40 14.87 28.23
CA ASN A 1077 -36.03 13.58 27.90
C ASN A 1077 -35.03 12.41 27.72
N GLY A 1078 -33.82 12.53 28.26
CA GLY A 1078 -32.81 11.48 28.25
C GLY A 1078 -33.25 10.21 28.98
N THR A 1079 -32.60 9.09 28.65
CA THR A 1079 -32.95 7.75 29.13
C THR A 1079 -32.51 7.42 30.57
N ASP A 1080 -31.70 8.25 31.23
CA ASP A 1080 -31.36 8.08 32.64
C ASP A 1080 -32.41 8.71 33.57
N LYS A 1081 -32.63 8.09 34.73
CA LYS A 1081 -33.48 8.63 35.81
C LYS A 1081 -33.00 9.99 36.36
N ASN A 1082 -31.74 10.34 36.15
CA ASN A 1082 -31.12 11.60 36.53
C ASN A 1082 -30.95 12.57 35.32
N ALA A 1083 -31.69 12.35 34.23
CA ALA A 1083 -31.66 13.26 33.08
C ALA A 1083 -32.19 14.67 33.42
N VAL A 1084 -31.61 15.69 32.79
CA VAL A 1084 -31.84 17.10 33.12
C VAL A 1084 -33.27 17.55 32.81
N THR A 1085 -33.81 18.41 33.66
CA THR A 1085 -35.14 19.02 33.46
C THR A 1085 -35.03 20.33 32.67
N GLN A 1086 -36.15 20.87 32.17
CA GLN A 1086 -36.16 22.23 31.60
C GLN A 1086 -35.70 23.29 32.61
N GLN A 1087 -35.94 23.08 33.91
CA GLN A 1087 -35.45 23.98 34.95
C GLN A 1087 -33.95 23.82 35.19
N GLY A 1088 -33.43 22.60 35.13
CA GLY A 1088 -31.99 22.33 35.25
C GLY A 1088 -31.20 22.96 34.10
N ILE A 1089 -31.71 22.89 32.86
CA ILE A 1089 -31.11 23.60 31.72
C ILE A 1089 -31.13 25.12 31.96
N ALA A 1090 -32.24 25.68 32.43
CA ALA A 1090 -32.35 27.12 32.70
C ALA A 1090 -31.47 27.59 33.87
N ASN A 1091 -31.26 26.74 34.88
CA ASN A 1091 -30.38 26.99 36.02
C ASN A 1091 -28.89 26.88 35.64
N ALA A 1092 -28.56 25.97 34.73
CA ALA A 1092 -27.20 25.66 34.33
C ALA A 1092 -26.64 26.58 33.23
N ASP A 1093 -27.49 27.28 32.47
CA ASP A 1093 -27.09 28.33 31.50
C ASP A 1093 -26.61 29.58 32.29
N VAL A 1094 -25.31 29.66 32.56
CA VAL A 1094 -24.65 30.66 33.43
C VAL A 1094 -23.43 31.34 32.78
N ASP A 1095 -22.93 30.84 31.65
CA ASP A 1095 -21.91 31.53 30.86
C ASP A 1095 -22.57 32.55 29.91
N THR A 1096 -22.65 33.79 30.39
CA THR A 1096 -23.23 34.93 29.66
C THR A 1096 -22.51 35.28 28.35
N SER A 1097 -21.38 34.63 28.02
CA SER A 1097 -20.73 34.77 26.71
C SER A 1097 -21.34 33.88 25.61
N SER A 1098 -22.11 32.87 26.00
CA SER A 1098 -22.87 31.97 25.13
C SER A 1098 -24.38 32.03 25.42
N LYS A 1099 -25.16 31.09 24.87
CA LYS A 1099 -26.56 30.85 25.20
C LYS A 1099 -26.90 29.37 25.07
N GLY A 1100 -27.45 28.77 26.12
CA GLY A 1100 -27.62 27.33 26.22
C GLY A 1100 -26.31 26.64 26.59
N LEU A 1101 -26.43 25.43 27.13
CA LEU A 1101 -25.35 24.75 27.84
C LEU A 1101 -24.11 24.48 26.98
N THR A 1102 -22.95 24.77 27.59
CA THR A 1102 -21.60 24.56 27.06
C THR A 1102 -20.65 24.06 28.16
N ASN A 1103 -19.40 23.77 27.79
CA ASN A 1103 -18.33 23.53 28.77
C ASN A 1103 -17.97 24.81 29.56
N GLY A 1104 -18.35 26.01 29.08
CA GLY A 1104 -18.16 27.28 29.77
C GLY A 1104 -18.97 27.36 31.06
N ASP A 1105 -20.21 26.89 31.03
CA ASP A 1105 -21.11 26.83 32.19
C ASP A 1105 -20.56 25.97 33.33
N ALA A 1106 -20.14 24.75 32.98
CA ALA A 1106 -19.48 23.83 33.91
C ALA A 1106 -18.21 24.46 34.54
N LEU A 1107 -17.44 25.22 33.76
CA LEU A 1107 -16.26 25.94 34.22
C LEU A 1107 -16.61 27.17 35.09
N GLN A 1108 -17.71 27.87 34.82
CA GLN A 1108 -18.19 28.99 35.64
C GLN A 1108 -18.66 28.51 37.01
N ILE A 1109 -19.43 27.40 37.07
CA ILE A 1109 -19.79 26.75 38.34
C ILE A 1109 -18.53 26.28 39.07
N GLN A 1110 -17.55 25.68 38.38
CA GLN A 1110 -16.28 25.28 39.00
C GLN A 1110 -15.52 26.47 39.63
N LYS A 1111 -15.48 27.62 38.96
CA LYS A 1111 -14.87 28.85 39.51
C LYS A 1111 -15.63 29.36 40.73
N TYR A 1112 -16.96 29.28 40.74
CA TYR A 1112 -17.81 29.68 41.87
C TYR A 1112 -17.52 28.81 43.11
N LEU A 1113 -17.47 27.49 42.95
CA LEU A 1113 -17.12 26.54 44.03
C LEU A 1113 -15.69 26.74 44.58
N LEU A 1114 -14.78 27.28 43.75
CA LEU A 1114 -13.41 27.63 44.15
C LEU A 1114 -13.30 29.06 44.73
N GLY A 1115 -14.39 29.82 44.83
CA GLY A 1115 -14.39 31.21 45.30
C GLY A 1115 -13.68 32.20 44.35
N LEU A 1116 -13.54 31.84 43.08
CA LEU A 1116 -12.90 32.67 42.04
C LEU A 1116 -13.87 33.63 41.34
N VAL A 1117 -15.19 33.42 41.51
CA VAL A 1117 -16.27 34.37 41.17
C VAL A 1117 -17.29 34.41 42.30
N GLU A 1118 -17.88 35.57 42.57
CA GLU A 1118 -18.77 35.77 43.73
C GLU A 1118 -20.24 35.37 43.46
N THR A 1119 -20.65 35.32 42.19
CA THR A 1119 -22.02 34.98 41.76
C THR A 1119 -22.02 34.16 40.47
N LEU A 1120 -23.16 33.53 40.18
CA LEU A 1120 -23.51 32.93 38.89
C LEU A 1120 -24.79 33.60 38.38
N GLY A 1121 -24.85 33.91 37.08
CA GLY A 1121 -25.89 34.77 36.48
C GLY A 1121 -25.51 36.24 36.44
#